data_AF-A0A370WXW7-F1
#
_entry.id   AF-A0A370WXW7-F1
#
_cell.length_a   1.000
_cell.length_b   1.000
_cell.length_c   1.000
_cell.angle_alpha   90.00
_cell.angle_beta   90.00
_cell.angle_gamma   90.00
#
_symmetry.space_group_name_H-M   'P 1'
#
loop_
_entity.id
_entity.type
_entity.pdbx_description
1 polymer ?
#
loop_
_entity_poly.entity_id
_entity_poly.type
_entity_poly.pdbx_seq_one_letter_code
_entity_poly.pdbx_strand_id
1 'polypeptide(L)'
;MDSTRCDEAMFVRRCIMRTTLNIPDPLFVSGPNGGGLLYVHRHVLMPLDDEETTGLALTDDGLIWCVQGDESRTLRAVRGGMFDSSSISPNHLDLHDVMVGSDGIYAVFTETNEVVHLDKSYQLLESWRFGEKPDSAHVNSINVYNGRLIASLFGRFVEHRGYKGHTKLAGRVVDVRSDVSLIEGLSQPHSLVVVDEKLWLCNSEDREIHIYNLDFTLSQKIALPGYTRGLAVGANHVYVGLSRSRNCVASDIGEFTSAVIAVLDRDSLGIIGFVPLPWNEIYDIRIAPSADVVTNVMTAMWLHERTKQPIRIEEARQKVRVEGARHLEAVEAAHLAAQARAVEVCLAQAEATHKKALAEASRLLDDANGYLADEVRAREECALVIEQLQTDLFVAREERDLAIEQWRTELSELREERELTIGKLQEELAESRTDVSQREGFMEELERQIDQITRSRSWRWTWPMRALMYLLRGYGLLGKADHIAAGRARHQLRRIKARARAITRPTVSVPSVHLAPSATGMRDVFVWALIDWNYRIQRPQHLAREFAARGHRVFYISNNFVDRQEPGFSVEPLDETGRLFRVQLHLKGSPPIYYKSPDLYAQKQLRESVSQLLTWTRSRACLSLVEHPFWLGTSRVLPNQQLVYDCMDHHGGFSTSSPDFLNWEIDLMRAAHLLVVTSDWLYTETSDYNPHRLMIRNACQYEHFAVEPELRYKDKQGRKIIGYYGAIAEWIDLDLLAKVAMRFPDCLLLMVGNDTAGARQHLRHLSNVEFIGEVPYATLPFYLASFDVCLLPFQVIPLTLATNPVKVYEYLCAGKEVVSISLPEMHQFGDLVRTGHDHATFLDQVDKALFTELDPALIEERQQFAAGQTWTHRINDLVGGLATLPQPQISVIVVTYNNLELTKACLDSIERYSDYANLEIIVVDNASEDDTPVWLTTWSTGGRDRKLILNKDNRGFSAANNQGLVAASGDYLVLLNNDTYVTPGWIATLLAHLDRSETLGIVGPVTNNIGNEARIDISYDTMESMLDVAADYTLRHAGQLTPLRTAAFFCVMLRRAVYEEIGPLDEAFGLGYFEDDDYCRRVEEAGWTIACADDVFIHHHLSASFNTLRHETRQALFDRNKAIYEAKWGDWEPHRYRYG
;
A
#
# COMPACT_ATOMS: atom_id res chain seq x y z
N MET A 1 -38.61 -2.81 15.87
CA MET A 1 -38.56 -4.27 15.67
C MET A 1 -38.35 -4.44 14.17
N ASP A 2 -37.15 -4.55 13.62
CA ASP A 2 -36.01 -5.39 14.01
C ASP A 2 -34.74 -4.78 13.37
N SER A 3 -33.79 -4.24 14.14
CA SER A 3 -32.48 -3.78 13.61
C SER A 3 -31.34 -3.78 14.63
N THR A 4 -31.55 -4.29 15.85
CA THR A 4 -30.54 -4.36 16.91
C THR A 4 -29.60 -5.57 16.79
N ARG A 5 -29.18 -5.96 15.58
CA ARG A 5 -28.35 -7.17 15.38
C ARG A 5 -27.03 -6.99 14.63
N CYS A 6 -26.66 -5.80 14.15
CA CYS A 6 -25.40 -5.63 13.42
C CYS A 6 -24.24 -4.98 14.21
N ASP A 7 -24.49 -4.32 15.35
CA ASP A 7 -23.43 -3.53 16.03
C ASP A 7 -22.68 -4.26 17.16
N GLU A 8 -22.93 -5.56 17.40
CA GLU A 8 -22.10 -6.35 18.32
C GLU A 8 -20.89 -7.02 17.63
N ALA A 9 -20.75 -6.91 16.30
CA ALA A 9 -19.77 -7.68 15.54
C ALA A 9 -18.41 -6.98 15.27
N MET A 10 -18.27 -5.69 15.60
CA MET A 10 -17.09 -4.90 15.18
C MET A 10 -15.95 -4.75 16.21
N PHE A 11 -16.09 -5.26 17.45
CA PHE A 11 -15.02 -5.17 18.47
C PHE A 11 -14.58 -6.52 19.09
N VAL A 12 -14.98 -7.66 18.49
CA VAL A 12 -14.53 -9.01 18.91
C VAL A 12 -14.04 -9.84 17.71
N ARG A 13 -13.18 -9.26 16.86
CA ARG A 13 -12.37 -10.04 15.92
C ARG A 13 -10.91 -10.02 16.34
N ARG A 14 -10.57 -10.77 17.40
CA ARG A 14 -9.26 -11.44 17.38
C ARG A 14 -9.34 -12.39 16.19
N CYS A 15 -8.63 -12.08 15.10
CA CYS A 15 -8.65 -12.87 13.88
C CYS A 15 -8.36 -14.33 14.25
N ILE A 16 -9.39 -15.18 14.15
CA ILE A 16 -9.21 -16.62 14.20
C ILE A 16 -8.32 -16.95 13.01
N MET A 17 -7.06 -17.26 13.29
CA MET A 17 -6.10 -17.61 12.25
C MET A 17 -6.35 -19.05 11.82
N ARG A 18 -6.08 -19.33 10.54
CA ARG A 18 -6.21 -20.68 10.00
C ARG A 18 -4.88 -21.23 9.53
N THR A 19 -4.64 -22.50 9.81
CA THR A 19 -3.51 -23.26 9.28
C THR A 19 -4.00 -24.35 8.33
N THR A 20 -3.22 -24.64 7.28
CA THR A 20 -3.51 -25.72 6.34
C THR A 20 -3.30 -27.10 6.95
N LEU A 21 -2.46 -27.22 7.98
CA LEU A 21 -2.18 -28.46 8.68
C LEU A 21 -3.25 -28.74 9.76
N ASN A 22 -3.81 -29.94 9.78
CA ASN A 22 -4.81 -30.33 10.79
C ASN A 22 -4.12 -30.77 12.10
N ILE A 23 -4.39 -30.10 13.22
CA ILE A 23 -3.85 -30.44 14.56
C ILE A 23 -4.91 -31.19 15.38
N PRO A 24 -4.83 -32.52 15.52
CA PRO A 24 -5.90 -33.29 16.16
C PRO A 24 -5.97 -33.13 17.68
N ASP A 25 -4.84 -32.89 18.35
CA ASP A 25 -4.81 -32.69 19.80
C ASP A 25 -5.08 -31.21 20.15
N PRO A 26 -5.88 -30.91 21.19
CA PRO A 26 -6.12 -29.54 21.63
C PRO A 26 -4.91 -29.01 22.43
N LEU A 27 -4.23 -27.99 21.92
CA LEU A 27 -3.00 -27.45 22.51
C LEU A 27 -3.23 -26.09 23.15
N PHE A 28 -2.62 -25.87 24.32
CA PHE A 28 -2.33 -24.55 24.86
C PHE A 28 -0.85 -24.25 24.66
N VAL A 29 -0.55 -23.05 24.15
CA VAL A 29 0.80 -22.62 23.79
C VAL A 29 1.06 -21.26 24.43
N SER A 30 2.18 -21.11 25.13
CA SER A 30 2.62 -19.84 25.73
C SER A 30 3.81 -19.24 24.98
N GLY A 31 3.89 -17.91 24.98
CA GLY A 31 4.93 -17.15 24.32
C GLY A 31 5.34 -15.90 25.10
N PRO A 32 6.65 -15.71 25.37
CA PRO A 32 7.17 -14.49 25.99
C PRO A 32 7.55 -13.46 24.91
N ASN A 33 7.94 -12.23 25.30
CA ASN A 33 8.50 -11.20 24.41
C ASN A 33 7.58 -10.81 23.24
N GLY A 34 6.40 -10.27 23.57
CA GLY A 34 5.34 -9.96 22.61
C GLY A 34 4.52 -11.18 22.15
N GLY A 35 4.70 -12.33 22.82
CA GLY A 35 3.78 -13.47 22.73
C GLY A 35 2.62 -13.38 23.72
N GLY A 36 1.87 -14.48 23.87
CA GLY A 36 0.75 -14.61 24.79
C GLY A 36 0.27 -16.04 24.94
N LEU A 37 -0.96 -16.24 25.40
CA LEU A 37 -1.60 -17.55 25.49
C LEU A 37 -2.42 -17.83 24.24
N LEU A 38 -2.10 -18.93 23.54
CA LEU A 38 -2.74 -19.35 22.29
C LEU A 38 -3.37 -20.74 22.44
N TYR A 39 -4.58 -20.89 21.92
CA TYR A 39 -5.23 -22.18 21.76
C TYR A 39 -5.12 -22.66 20.30
N VAL A 40 -4.68 -23.90 20.09
CA VAL A 40 -4.51 -24.50 18.75
C VAL A 40 -5.25 -25.83 18.68
N HIS A 41 -6.18 -25.97 17.75
CA HIS A 41 -6.86 -27.22 17.48
C HIS A 41 -7.44 -27.23 16.06
N ARG A 42 -7.31 -28.37 15.37
CA ARG A 42 -7.63 -28.56 13.95
C ARG A 42 -6.89 -27.56 13.07
N HIS A 43 -7.63 -26.75 12.32
CA HIS A 43 -7.12 -25.70 11.47
C HIS A 43 -7.16 -24.33 12.14
N VAL A 44 -7.41 -24.26 13.45
CA VAL A 44 -7.76 -23.02 14.15
C VAL A 44 -6.66 -22.66 15.16
N LEU A 45 -6.18 -21.43 15.06
CA LEU A 45 -5.30 -20.78 16.04
C LEU A 45 -6.07 -19.59 16.64
N MET A 46 -6.32 -19.64 17.95
CA MET A 46 -7.17 -18.68 18.66
C MET A 46 -6.42 -18.06 19.85
N PRO A 47 -6.07 -16.76 19.80
CA PRO A 47 -5.41 -16.06 20.91
C PRO A 47 -6.35 -15.85 22.09
N LEU A 48 -5.94 -16.29 23.29
CA LEU A 48 -6.72 -16.22 24.53
C LEU A 48 -6.35 -14.99 25.37
N ASP A 49 -5.08 -14.58 25.35
CA ASP A 49 -4.61 -13.31 25.90
C ASP A 49 -3.43 -12.75 25.07
N ASP A 50 -2.95 -11.57 25.45
CA ASP A 50 -1.82 -10.84 24.87
C ASP A 50 -0.78 -10.42 25.93
N GLU A 51 -0.85 -11.01 27.13
CA GLU A 51 0.15 -10.80 28.20
C GLU A 51 1.33 -11.74 27.94
N GLU A 52 2.58 -11.34 28.18
CA GLU A 52 3.72 -12.24 27.92
C GLU A 52 3.65 -13.44 28.88
N THR A 53 3.54 -14.65 28.34
CA THR A 53 3.32 -15.86 29.14
C THR A 53 4.47 -16.86 29.04
N THR A 54 4.73 -17.57 30.13
CA THR A 54 5.76 -18.62 30.21
C THR A 54 5.19 -19.96 30.67
N GLY A 55 5.68 -20.56 31.75
CA GLY A 55 5.32 -21.93 32.13
C GLY A 55 3.82 -22.20 32.20
N LEU A 56 3.41 -23.38 31.74
CA LEU A 56 2.04 -23.86 31.76
C LEU A 56 1.92 -25.12 32.62
N ALA A 57 0.95 -25.16 33.54
CA ALA A 57 0.60 -26.34 34.31
C ALA A 57 -0.89 -26.65 34.20
N LEU A 58 -1.21 -27.85 33.75
CA LEU A 58 -2.59 -28.34 33.72
C LEU A 58 -3.04 -28.79 35.10
N THR A 59 -4.32 -28.60 35.38
CA THR A 59 -5.01 -29.11 36.56
C THR A 59 -6.21 -29.97 36.12
N ASP A 60 -6.86 -30.66 37.07
CA ASP A 60 -8.00 -31.53 36.75
C ASP A 60 -9.15 -30.80 36.04
N ASP A 61 -9.31 -29.50 36.29
CA ASP A 61 -10.44 -28.70 35.83
C ASP A 61 -10.07 -27.38 35.11
N GLY A 62 -8.77 -27.16 34.84
CA GLY A 62 -8.31 -25.93 34.18
C GLY A 62 -6.80 -25.84 33.95
N LEU A 63 -6.30 -24.60 33.89
CA LEU A 63 -4.93 -24.27 33.49
C LEU A 63 -4.34 -23.22 34.43
N ILE A 64 -3.08 -23.38 34.81
CA ILE A 64 -2.27 -22.38 35.54
C ILE A 64 -1.13 -21.94 34.62
N TRP A 65 -0.86 -20.64 34.58
CA TRP A 65 0.25 -20.11 33.80
C TRP A 65 0.96 -18.93 34.45
N CYS A 66 2.22 -18.77 34.08
CA CYS A 66 3.08 -17.68 34.52
C CYS A 66 2.94 -16.48 33.56
N VAL A 67 2.97 -15.26 34.10
CA VAL A 67 2.95 -14.01 33.32
C VAL A 67 4.20 -13.19 33.62
N GLN A 68 4.88 -12.74 32.56
CA GLN A 68 6.02 -11.83 32.59
C GLN A 68 5.54 -10.40 32.27
N GLY A 69 5.86 -9.42 33.13
CA GLY A 69 5.47 -8.01 33.02
C GLY A 69 6.12 -7.14 34.10
N ASP A 70 5.78 -5.85 34.19
CA ASP A 70 6.38 -4.88 35.14
C ASP A 70 6.33 -5.34 36.63
N GLU A 71 5.45 -6.30 36.94
CA GLU A 71 5.45 -7.09 38.19
C GLU A 71 5.53 -8.61 37.89
N SER A 72 6.73 -9.11 37.54
CA SER A 72 7.03 -10.49 37.04
C SER A 72 6.86 -11.65 38.05
N ARG A 73 5.88 -11.57 38.93
CA ARG A 73 5.63 -12.47 40.08
C ARG A 73 4.20 -13.03 40.12
N THR A 74 3.48 -12.99 39.01
CA THR A 74 2.04 -13.25 38.95
C THR A 74 1.74 -14.61 38.32
N LEU A 75 1.01 -15.45 39.05
CA LEU A 75 0.35 -16.64 38.53
C LEU A 75 -1.09 -16.33 38.17
N ARG A 76 -1.50 -16.79 37.00
CA ARG A 76 -2.90 -16.84 36.59
C ARG A 76 -3.38 -18.28 36.66
N ALA A 77 -4.65 -18.47 36.99
CA ALA A 77 -5.25 -19.77 37.01
C ALA A 77 -6.70 -19.71 36.53
N VAL A 78 -7.12 -20.73 35.80
CA VAL A 78 -8.52 -21.08 35.67
C VAL A 78 -8.75 -22.33 36.48
N ARG A 79 -9.64 -22.27 37.48
CA ARG A 79 -10.07 -23.41 38.31
C ARG A 79 -11.58 -23.38 38.43
N GLY A 80 -12.25 -24.51 38.21
CA GLY A 80 -13.71 -24.61 38.21
C GLY A 80 -14.40 -23.64 37.24
N GLY A 81 -13.75 -23.27 36.14
CA GLY A 81 -14.26 -22.27 35.19
C GLY A 81 -14.20 -20.80 35.67
N MET A 82 -13.53 -20.52 36.79
CA MET A 82 -13.30 -19.16 37.28
C MET A 82 -11.85 -18.74 37.07
N PHE A 83 -11.66 -17.50 36.64
CA PHE A 83 -10.34 -16.88 36.50
C PHE A 83 -9.87 -16.34 37.86
N ASP A 84 -8.64 -16.66 38.22
CA ASP A 84 -7.95 -16.20 39.43
C ASP A 84 -6.56 -15.67 39.08
N SER A 85 -6.09 -14.72 39.90
CA SER A 85 -4.79 -14.09 39.76
C SER A 85 -4.16 -13.88 41.12
N SER A 86 -3.01 -14.51 41.33
CA SER A 86 -2.30 -14.48 42.61
C SER A 86 -0.83 -14.08 42.43
N SER A 87 -0.36 -13.18 43.29
CA SER A 87 1.06 -12.82 43.38
C SER A 87 1.74 -13.68 44.44
N ILE A 88 2.88 -14.29 44.11
CA ILE A 88 3.49 -15.31 44.97
C ILE A 88 4.36 -14.68 46.09
N SER A 89 5.13 -13.63 45.81
CA SER A 89 5.99 -12.96 46.81
C SER A 89 6.67 -11.70 46.26
N PRO A 90 6.97 -10.67 47.08
CA PRO A 90 7.79 -9.53 46.66
C PRO A 90 9.29 -9.81 46.53
N ASN A 91 9.80 -10.90 47.13
CA ASN A 91 11.24 -11.19 47.14
C ASN A 91 11.70 -12.12 45.99
N HIS A 92 10.77 -12.64 45.20
CA HIS A 92 11.05 -13.52 44.08
C HIS A 92 10.66 -12.80 42.78
N LEU A 93 11.60 -12.71 41.84
CA LEU A 93 11.45 -12.03 40.56
C LEU A 93 11.65 -13.03 39.43
N ASP A 94 11.00 -12.75 38.29
CA ASP A 94 11.08 -13.56 37.07
C ASP A 94 10.55 -14.99 37.24
N LEU A 95 9.24 -15.07 37.51
CA LEU A 95 8.50 -16.33 37.51
C LEU A 95 8.52 -16.94 36.10
N HIS A 96 9.20 -18.08 35.96
CA HIS A 96 9.59 -18.63 34.67
C HIS A 96 8.85 -19.92 34.33
N ASP A 97 8.76 -20.86 35.28
CA ASP A 97 8.04 -22.13 35.06
C ASP A 97 7.17 -22.51 36.26
N VAL A 98 6.18 -23.37 36.02
CA VAL A 98 5.25 -23.85 37.05
C VAL A 98 4.87 -25.30 36.83
N MET A 99 4.73 -26.05 37.92
CA MET A 99 4.24 -27.42 37.92
C MET A 99 3.26 -27.63 39.08
N VAL A 100 2.18 -28.35 38.83
CA VAL A 100 1.25 -28.79 39.88
C VAL A 100 1.64 -30.21 40.31
N GLY A 101 2.07 -30.37 41.56
CA GLY A 101 2.34 -31.65 42.18
C GLY A 101 1.18 -32.15 43.04
N SER A 102 1.30 -33.37 43.57
CA SER A 102 0.28 -33.95 44.46
C SER A 102 0.18 -33.25 45.82
N ASP A 103 1.27 -32.61 46.26
CA ASP A 103 1.43 -31.95 47.55
C ASP A 103 1.48 -30.42 47.48
N GLY A 104 1.34 -29.82 46.29
CA GLY A 104 1.33 -28.36 46.14
C GLY A 104 1.71 -27.90 44.72
N ILE A 105 2.05 -26.63 44.60
CA ILE A 105 2.48 -26.00 43.35
C ILE A 105 3.97 -25.71 43.47
N TYR A 106 4.74 -26.06 42.45
CA TYR A 106 6.15 -25.74 42.37
C TYR A 106 6.35 -24.66 41.31
N ALA A 107 7.10 -23.63 41.65
CA ALA A 107 7.37 -22.51 40.76
C ALA A 107 8.87 -22.25 40.66
N VAL A 108 9.32 -21.91 39.46
CA VAL A 108 10.72 -21.59 39.15
C VAL A 108 10.89 -20.09 39.01
N PHE A 109 11.85 -19.54 39.74
CA PHE A 109 12.26 -18.15 39.68
C PHE A 109 13.69 -18.08 39.20
N THR A 110 13.87 -17.62 37.97
CA THR A 110 15.15 -17.73 37.28
C THR A 110 16.14 -16.70 37.81
N GLU A 111 15.68 -15.48 38.06
CA GLU A 111 16.54 -14.39 38.55
C GLU A 111 17.09 -14.67 39.96
N THR A 112 16.32 -15.31 40.83
CA THR A 112 16.81 -15.71 42.16
C THR A 112 17.51 -17.08 42.15
N ASN A 113 17.43 -17.79 41.02
CA ASN A 113 17.78 -19.21 40.85
C ASN A 113 17.07 -20.11 41.87
N GLU A 114 15.77 -19.91 42.10
CA GLU A 114 15.03 -20.64 43.10
C GLU A 114 13.95 -21.50 42.49
N VAL A 115 13.77 -22.67 43.10
CA VAL A 115 12.54 -23.44 43.00
C VAL A 115 11.82 -23.25 44.32
N VAL A 116 10.55 -22.84 44.28
CA VAL A 116 9.73 -22.72 45.47
C VAL A 116 8.60 -23.75 45.45
N HIS A 117 8.27 -24.27 46.62
CA HIS A 117 7.09 -25.10 46.85
C HIS A 117 6.05 -24.26 47.58
N LEU A 118 4.86 -24.18 46.99
CA LEU A 118 3.72 -23.42 47.45
C LEU A 118 2.58 -24.37 47.80
N ASP A 119 1.78 -24.03 48.80
CA ASP A 119 0.51 -24.71 49.01
C ASP A 119 -0.54 -24.31 47.93
N LYS A 120 -1.73 -24.90 48.00
CA LYS A 120 -2.83 -24.62 47.05
C LYS A 120 -3.37 -23.18 47.13
N SER A 121 -3.04 -22.46 48.19
CA SER A 121 -3.36 -21.05 48.44
C SER A 121 -2.17 -20.11 48.14
N TYR A 122 -1.17 -20.62 47.40
CA TYR A 122 0.02 -19.89 46.97
C TYR A 122 0.92 -19.40 48.11
N GLN A 123 0.80 -19.98 49.32
CA GLN A 123 1.71 -19.67 50.41
C GLN A 123 2.99 -20.48 50.30
N LEU A 124 4.13 -19.82 50.51
CA LEU A 124 5.45 -20.45 50.48
C LEU A 124 5.61 -21.48 51.61
N LEU A 125 5.91 -22.72 51.23
CA LEU A 125 6.22 -23.83 52.14
C LEU A 125 7.73 -24.02 52.25
N GLU A 126 8.40 -24.22 51.11
CA GLU A 126 9.84 -24.49 51.03
C GLU A 126 10.46 -23.77 49.82
N SER A 127 11.76 -23.49 49.86
CA SER A 127 12.51 -22.98 48.71
C SER A 127 13.90 -23.62 48.63
N TRP A 128 14.36 -23.84 47.40
CA TRP A 128 15.68 -24.37 47.08
C TRP A 128 16.37 -23.44 46.10
N ARG A 129 17.57 -22.99 46.46
CA ARG A 129 18.34 -22.02 45.68
C ARG A 129 19.58 -22.63 45.05
N PHE A 130 19.80 -22.30 43.78
CA PHE A 130 20.88 -22.83 42.96
C PHE A 130 21.89 -21.73 42.65
N GLY A 131 23.04 -21.73 43.32
CA GLY A 131 24.09 -20.73 43.14
C GLY A 131 23.96 -19.50 44.05
N GLU A 132 25.08 -18.84 44.30
CA GLU A 132 25.17 -17.76 45.30
C GLU A 132 24.75 -16.39 44.76
N LYS A 133 24.97 -16.15 43.46
CA LYS A 133 24.64 -14.89 42.79
C LYS A 133 23.29 -15.01 42.06
N PRO A 134 22.48 -13.94 42.02
CA PRO A 134 21.25 -13.92 41.22
C PRO A 134 21.52 -14.31 39.76
N ASP A 135 20.65 -15.10 39.14
CA ASP A 135 20.68 -15.54 37.73
C ASP A 135 22.02 -16.13 37.28
N SER A 136 22.80 -16.69 38.21
CA SER A 136 24.09 -17.33 37.93
C SER A 136 23.99 -18.82 37.68
N ALA A 137 22.81 -19.43 37.77
CA ALA A 137 22.58 -20.83 37.41
C ALA A 137 21.49 -20.97 36.32
N HIS A 138 20.53 -20.03 36.31
CA HIS A 138 19.41 -19.95 35.37
C HIS A 138 18.60 -21.25 35.38
N VAL A 139 17.83 -21.42 36.45
CA VAL A 139 16.91 -22.55 36.62
C VAL A 139 15.73 -22.32 35.70
N ASN A 140 15.40 -23.31 34.87
CA ASN A 140 14.62 -23.05 33.66
C ASN A 140 13.28 -23.80 33.65
N SER A 141 13.31 -25.13 33.78
CA SER A 141 12.10 -25.95 33.80
C SER A 141 12.08 -26.92 34.97
N ILE A 142 10.88 -27.30 35.43
CA ILE A 142 10.69 -28.22 36.57
C ILE A 142 9.75 -29.37 36.24
N ASN A 143 10.06 -30.57 36.75
CA ASN A 143 9.15 -31.70 36.70
C ASN A 143 9.41 -32.71 37.85
N VAL A 144 8.60 -33.75 37.98
CA VAL A 144 8.89 -34.92 38.82
C VAL A 144 9.20 -36.11 37.93
N TYR A 145 10.33 -36.78 38.18
CA TYR A 145 10.71 -37.99 37.47
C TYR A 145 11.28 -39.03 38.42
N ASN A 146 10.75 -40.26 38.36
CA ASN A 146 11.13 -41.37 39.23
C ASN A 146 11.09 -40.99 40.74
N GLY A 147 10.04 -40.28 41.15
CA GLY A 147 9.85 -39.81 42.54
C GLY A 147 10.77 -38.67 42.99
N ARG A 148 11.61 -38.14 42.11
CA ARG A 148 12.51 -37.01 42.39
C ARG A 148 11.96 -35.73 41.78
N LEU A 149 12.01 -34.64 42.54
CA LEU A 149 11.75 -33.30 42.02
C LEU A 149 13.00 -32.86 41.24
N ILE A 150 12.86 -32.66 39.93
CA ILE A 150 13.97 -32.35 39.05
C ILE A 150 13.80 -30.97 38.42
N ALA A 151 14.92 -30.26 38.25
CA ALA A 151 14.96 -28.99 37.54
C ALA A 151 16.08 -28.97 36.51
N SER A 152 15.85 -28.27 35.39
CA SER A 152 16.89 -28.00 34.41
C SER A 152 17.56 -26.67 34.70
N LEU A 153 18.87 -26.61 34.50
CA LEU A 153 19.71 -25.44 34.70
C LEU A 153 20.62 -25.26 33.49
N PHE A 154 20.92 -24.00 33.14
CA PHE A 154 21.91 -23.72 32.11
C PHE A 154 23.34 -24.02 32.55
N GLY A 155 23.57 -24.11 33.87
CA GLY A 155 24.85 -24.50 34.44
C GLY A 155 25.02 -23.90 35.83
N ARG A 156 26.28 -23.79 36.28
CA ARG A 156 26.63 -23.02 37.48
C ARG A 156 27.74 -22.05 37.12
N PHE A 157 27.44 -20.77 37.27
CA PHE A 157 28.32 -19.69 36.90
C PHE A 157 28.59 -18.82 38.12
N VAL A 158 29.76 -18.19 38.12
CA VAL A 158 30.25 -17.38 39.25
C VAL A 158 29.60 -16.00 39.28
N GLU A 159 29.20 -15.50 38.12
CA GLU A 159 28.67 -14.15 37.93
C GLU A 159 27.20 -14.18 37.51
N HIS A 160 26.48 -13.10 37.81
CA HIS A 160 25.12 -12.87 37.34
C HIS A 160 25.08 -12.92 35.81
N ARG A 161 24.21 -13.78 35.26
CA ARG A 161 24.10 -14.03 33.81
C ARG A 161 25.38 -14.54 33.14
N GLY A 162 26.30 -15.13 33.91
CA GLY A 162 27.55 -15.72 33.42
C GLY A 162 27.36 -16.88 32.44
N TYR A 163 26.13 -17.38 32.27
CA TYR A 163 25.77 -18.39 31.29
C TYR A 163 25.76 -17.86 29.84
N LYS A 164 25.60 -16.55 29.62
CA LYS A 164 25.53 -15.98 28.27
C LYS A 164 26.83 -16.25 27.49
N GLY A 165 26.73 -17.05 26.42
CA GLY A 165 27.87 -17.49 25.60
C GLY A 165 28.69 -18.64 26.19
N HIS A 166 28.27 -19.20 27.33
CA HIS A 166 28.99 -20.23 28.07
C HIS A 166 28.10 -21.43 28.45
N THR A 167 26.96 -21.63 27.77
CA THR A 167 25.99 -22.69 28.06
C THR A 167 26.28 -24.04 27.41
N LYS A 168 27.12 -24.07 26.38
CA LYS A 168 27.45 -25.29 25.63
C LYS A 168 27.99 -26.38 26.55
N LEU A 169 27.29 -27.51 26.63
CA LEU A 169 27.61 -28.65 27.51
C LEU A 169 27.68 -28.32 29.02
N ALA A 170 27.34 -27.10 29.44
CA ALA A 170 27.37 -26.68 30.85
C ALA A 170 26.07 -27.00 31.59
N GLY A 171 24.98 -27.14 30.82
CA GLY A 171 23.64 -27.40 31.28
C GLY A 171 23.48 -28.79 31.88
N ARG A 172 22.49 -28.87 32.79
CA ARG A 172 22.27 -30.06 33.61
C ARG A 172 20.82 -30.17 34.05
N VAL A 173 20.42 -31.38 34.40
CA VAL A 173 19.21 -31.67 35.17
C VAL A 173 19.64 -32.12 36.55
N VAL A 174 19.11 -31.48 37.60
CA VAL A 174 19.47 -31.76 39.00
C VAL A 174 18.27 -32.27 39.78
N ASP A 175 18.52 -33.04 40.83
CA ASP A 175 17.56 -33.24 41.91
C ASP A 175 17.47 -31.95 42.74
N VAL A 176 16.30 -31.36 42.83
CA VAL A 176 16.07 -30.07 43.49
C VAL A 176 16.37 -30.13 44.98
N ARG A 177 16.07 -31.26 45.63
CA ARG A 177 16.17 -31.39 47.09
C ARG A 177 17.59 -31.67 47.54
N SER A 178 18.34 -32.48 46.78
CA SER A 178 19.73 -32.83 47.13
C SER A 178 20.79 -32.01 46.39
N ASP A 179 20.38 -31.21 45.40
CA ASP A 179 21.25 -30.44 44.51
C ASP A 179 22.27 -31.29 43.71
N VAL A 180 21.93 -32.56 43.47
CA VAL A 180 22.79 -33.53 42.76
C VAL A 180 22.49 -33.50 41.27
N SER A 181 23.50 -33.32 40.42
CA SER A 181 23.37 -33.47 38.97
C SER A 181 22.98 -34.92 38.60
N LEU A 182 21.90 -35.08 37.85
CA LEU A 182 21.40 -36.36 37.34
C LEU A 182 21.75 -36.53 35.86
N ILE A 183 21.72 -35.44 35.09
CA ILE A 183 22.15 -35.38 33.69
C ILE A 183 23.06 -34.17 33.54
N GLU A 184 24.21 -34.33 32.90
CA GLU A 184 25.15 -33.25 32.59
C GLU A 184 25.49 -33.24 31.10
N GLY A 185 26.19 -32.21 30.64
CA GLY A 185 26.59 -32.11 29.23
C GLY A 185 25.48 -31.64 28.30
N LEU A 186 24.46 -30.95 28.82
CA LEU A 186 23.38 -30.36 28.03
C LEU A 186 23.72 -28.91 27.65
N SER A 187 23.03 -28.38 26.66
CA SER A 187 23.18 -27.01 26.16
C SER A 187 21.81 -26.33 26.21
N GLN A 188 21.62 -25.50 27.25
CA GLN A 188 20.35 -24.82 27.55
C GLN A 188 19.13 -25.77 27.68
N PRO A 189 19.15 -26.74 28.60
CA PRO A 189 18.05 -27.70 28.73
C PRO A 189 16.73 -27.04 29.17
N HIS A 190 15.63 -27.36 28.48
CA HIS A 190 14.29 -26.83 28.69
C HIS A 190 13.23 -27.93 28.54
N SER A 191 11.99 -27.65 28.96
CA SER A 191 10.78 -28.45 28.67
C SER A 191 10.92 -29.91 29.09
N LEU A 192 11.09 -30.13 30.39
CA LEU A 192 11.12 -31.47 30.98
C LEU A 192 9.71 -32.09 30.93
N VAL A 193 9.55 -33.20 30.21
CA VAL A 193 8.27 -33.89 30.03
C VAL A 193 8.45 -35.39 30.27
N VAL A 194 7.60 -35.98 31.12
CA VAL A 194 7.66 -37.42 31.43
C VAL A 194 6.54 -38.16 30.72
N VAL A 195 6.91 -39.09 29.84
CA VAL A 195 5.98 -39.87 29.01
C VAL A 195 6.50 -41.30 28.90
N ASP A 196 5.64 -42.29 29.08
CA ASP A 196 5.98 -43.72 29.02
C ASP A 196 7.20 -44.11 29.88
N GLU A 197 7.25 -43.63 31.13
CA GLU A 197 8.36 -43.84 32.07
C GLU A 197 9.72 -43.30 31.59
N LYS A 198 9.75 -42.48 30.54
CA LYS A 198 10.94 -41.81 30.01
C LYS A 198 10.87 -40.31 30.22
N LEU A 199 12.03 -39.70 30.42
CA LEU A 199 12.18 -38.25 30.48
C LEU A 199 12.55 -37.72 29.10
N TRP A 200 11.68 -36.90 28.52
CA TRP A 200 11.91 -36.14 27.31
C TRP A 200 12.29 -34.70 27.68
N LEU A 201 13.27 -34.12 26.99
CA LEU A 201 13.64 -32.73 27.18
C LEU A 201 14.16 -32.09 25.89
N CYS A 202 14.01 -30.78 25.79
CA CYS A 202 14.64 -29.98 24.75
C CYS A 202 16.08 -29.66 25.16
N ASN A 203 17.03 -30.04 24.31
CA ASN A 203 18.42 -29.60 24.38
C ASN A 203 18.58 -28.40 23.43
N SER A 204 18.09 -27.25 23.86
CA SER A 204 17.60 -26.17 22.99
C SER A 204 18.68 -25.54 22.11
N GLU A 205 19.87 -25.29 22.65
CA GLU A 205 20.99 -24.70 21.89
C GLU A 205 21.54 -25.67 20.84
N ASP A 206 21.42 -26.98 21.08
CA ASP A 206 21.82 -28.03 20.14
C ASP A 206 20.71 -28.38 19.13
N ARG A 207 19.50 -27.80 19.26
CA ARG A 207 18.33 -28.07 18.42
C ARG A 207 17.90 -29.54 18.45
N GLU A 208 18.11 -30.18 19.59
CA GLU A 208 17.80 -31.59 19.78
C GLU A 208 16.67 -31.77 20.80
N ILE A 209 15.98 -32.90 20.68
CA ILE A 209 15.19 -33.50 21.77
C ILE A 209 15.96 -34.72 22.26
N HIS A 210 16.13 -34.83 23.56
CA HIS A 210 16.73 -35.98 24.20
C HIS A 210 15.68 -36.78 24.96
N ILE A 211 15.80 -38.11 24.89
CA ILE A 211 14.94 -39.05 25.62
C ILE A 211 15.81 -39.90 26.53
N TYR A 212 15.51 -39.94 27.82
CA TYR A 212 16.26 -40.66 28.85
C TYR A 212 15.42 -41.76 29.51
N ASN A 213 16.08 -42.87 29.86
CA ASN A 213 15.48 -43.97 30.62
C ASN A 213 15.39 -43.63 32.13
N LEU A 214 14.76 -44.51 32.92
CA LEU A 214 14.54 -44.32 34.38
C LEU A 214 15.82 -44.14 35.19
N ASP A 215 16.95 -44.66 34.68
CA ASP A 215 18.28 -44.55 35.28
C ASP A 215 19.08 -43.32 34.77
N PHE A 216 18.42 -42.40 34.06
CA PHE A 216 19.01 -41.20 33.45
C PHE A 216 20.03 -41.51 32.33
N THR A 217 20.02 -42.73 31.77
CA THR A 217 20.80 -43.04 30.56
C THR A 217 20.09 -42.50 29.30
N LEU A 218 20.85 -41.90 28.39
CA LEU A 218 20.32 -41.37 27.13
C LEU A 218 19.88 -42.52 26.23
N SER A 219 18.58 -42.56 25.90
CA SER A 219 17.98 -43.55 25.01
C SER A 219 18.04 -43.11 23.55
N GLN A 220 17.72 -41.85 23.25
CA GLN A 220 17.58 -41.37 21.87
C GLN A 220 17.76 -39.86 21.78
N LYS A 221 18.23 -39.41 20.60
CA LYS A 221 18.29 -38.00 20.20
C LYS A 221 17.52 -37.78 18.91
N ILE A 222 16.85 -36.64 18.79
CA ILE A 222 16.11 -36.23 17.60
C ILE A 222 16.55 -34.82 17.25
N ALA A 223 17.15 -34.63 16.07
CA ALA A 223 17.57 -33.31 15.60
C ALA A 223 16.42 -32.59 14.88
N LEU A 224 16.27 -31.31 15.14
CA LEU A 224 15.24 -30.45 14.56
C LEU A 224 15.86 -29.20 13.91
N PRO A 225 15.17 -28.55 12.95
CA PRO A 225 15.75 -27.46 12.16
C PRO A 225 15.86 -26.11 12.91
N GLY A 226 15.40 -26.02 14.17
CA GLY A 226 15.34 -24.76 14.92
C GLY A 226 15.54 -24.93 16.43
N TYR A 227 15.64 -23.81 17.15
CA TYR A 227 15.85 -23.79 18.60
C TYR A 227 14.64 -24.38 19.34
N THR A 228 14.82 -25.54 19.96
CA THR A 228 13.71 -26.33 20.51
C THR A 228 13.25 -25.80 21.86
N ARG A 229 11.97 -25.45 22.00
CA ARG A 229 11.37 -24.94 23.25
C ARG A 229 9.87 -25.15 23.25
N GLY A 230 9.32 -25.65 24.37
CA GLY A 230 7.96 -26.15 24.43
C GLY A 230 7.86 -27.55 23.81
N LEU A 231 7.41 -28.52 24.59
CA LEU A 231 7.34 -29.92 24.18
C LEU A 231 6.08 -30.55 24.75
N ALA A 232 5.29 -31.18 23.90
CA ALA A 232 4.16 -32.02 24.32
C ALA A 232 4.12 -33.30 23.49
N VAL A 233 3.82 -34.42 24.16
CA VAL A 233 3.72 -35.74 23.51
C VAL A 233 2.29 -36.24 23.71
N GLY A 234 1.56 -36.34 22.60
CA GLY A 234 0.20 -36.86 22.55
C GLY A 234 0.15 -38.36 22.25
N ALA A 235 -1.05 -38.85 21.95
CA ALA A 235 -1.24 -40.27 21.66
C ALA A 235 -0.53 -40.69 20.36
N ASN A 236 -0.65 -39.88 19.30
CA ASN A 236 -0.14 -40.18 17.96
C ASN A 236 0.88 -39.14 17.45
N HIS A 237 0.98 -37.99 18.10
CA HIS A 237 1.80 -36.87 17.63
C HIS A 237 2.69 -36.33 18.74
N VAL A 238 3.84 -35.76 18.34
CA VAL A 238 4.72 -34.97 19.18
C VAL A 238 4.72 -33.54 18.67
N TYR A 239 4.52 -32.58 19.57
CA TYR A 239 4.49 -31.15 19.27
C TYR A 239 5.70 -30.46 19.90
N VAL A 240 6.47 -29.77 19.07
CA VAL A 240 7.70 -29.12 19.49
C VAL A 240 7.71 -27.70 18.99
N GLY A 241 7.87 -26.73 19.89
CA GLY A 241 8.06 -25.35 19.48
C GLY A 241 9.47 -25.12 18.97
N LEU A 242 9.59 -24.44 17.84
CA LEU A 242 10.85 -23.97 17.28
C LEU A 242 10.86 -22.44 17.36
N SER A 243 11.58 -21.92 18.35
CA SER A 243 11.68 -20.48 18.58
C SER A 243 12.74 -19.83 17.70
N ARG A 244 12.52 -18.56 17.35
CA ARG A 244 13.52 -17.69 16.73
C ARG A 244 14.37 -17.06 17.84
N SER A 245 15.22 -17.87 18.47
CA SER A 245 15.99 -17.43 19.63
C SER A 245 16.92 -16.26 19.29
N ARG A 246 16.86 -15.21 20.13
CA ARG A 246 17.75 -14.02 20.08
C ARG A 246 19.22 -14.34 20.38
N ASN A 247 19.52 -15.55 20.85
CA ASN A 247 20.88 -16.01 21.18
C ASN A 247 21.52 -16.86 20.07
N CYS A 248 20.85 -17.07 18.94
CA CYS A 248 21.39 -17.83 17.80
C CYS A 248 21.83 -16.88 16.68
N VAL A 249 23.02 -17.10 16.12
CA VAL A 249 23.53 -16.34 14.96
C VAL A 249 22.66 -16.67 13.74
N ALA A 250 22.38 -15.70 12.87
CA ALA A 250 21.42 -15.82 11.76
C ALA A 250 21.69 -17.00 10.77
N SER A 251 22.89 -17.58 10.77
CA SER A 251 23.24 -18.77 9.97
C SER A 251 22.68 -20.09 10.52
N ASP A 252 22.11 -20.06 11.72
CA ASP A 252 21.76 -21.23 12.52
C ASP A 252 20.25 -21.42 12.72
N ILE A 253 19.40 -20.61 12.10
CA ILE A 253 17.94 -20.73 12.23
C ILE A 253 17.39 -20.95 10.82
N GLY A 254 17.08 -22.20 10.47
CA GLY A 254 16.54 -22.53 9.15
C GLY A 254 15.26 -21.76 8.85
N GLU A 255 15.14 -21.27 7.60
CA GLU A 255 13.98 -20.87 6.77
C GLU A 255 12.72 -20.19 7.38
N PHE A 256 12.55 -20.06 8.69
CA PHE A 256 11.31 -19.60 9.31
C PHE A 256 11.35 -18.11 9.67
N THR A 257 10.34 -17.36 9.22
CA THR A 257 10.19 -15.92 9.48
C THR A 257 9.58 -15.59 10.86
N SER A 258 9.03 -16.60 11.54
CA SER A 258 8.39 -16.56 12.86
C SER A 258 8.60 -17.88 13.61
N ALA A 259 8.19 -17.99 14.88
CA ALA A 259 8.18 -19.27 15.59
C ALA A 259 7.19 -20.24 14.94
N VAL A 260 7.52 -21.53 14.95
CA VAL A 260 6.67 -22.58 14.39
C VAL A 260 6.46 -23.71 15.39
N ILE A 261 5.31 -24.37 15.35
CA ILE A 261 5.10 -25.67 16.00
C ILE A 261 5.44 -26.75 14.96
N ALA A 262 6.48 -27.52 15.21
CA ALA A 262 6.77 -28.73 14.46
C ALA A 262 5.88 -29.86 14.96
N VAL A 263 5.14 -30.50 14.04
CA VAL A 263 4.28 -31.64 14.32
C VAL A 263 5.00 -32.89 13.82
N LEU A 264 5.30 -33.82 14.71
CA LEU A 264 5.95 -35.08 14.41
C LEU A 264 4.98 -36.24 14.65
N ASP A 265 5.13 -37.30 13.87
CA ASP A 265 4.50 -38.59 14.13
C ASP A 265 5.18 -39.26 15.33
N ARG A 266 4.41 -39.78 16.31
CA ARG A 266 4.97 -40.30 17.57
C ARG A 266 5.83 -41.55 17.40
N ASP A 267 5.43 -42.44 16.49
CA ASP A 267 6.09 -43.74 16.32
C ASP A 267 7.36 -43.62 15.47
N SER A 268 7.28 -42.90 14.36
CA SER A 268 8.41 -42.71 13.44
C SER A 268 9.31 -41.53 13.81
N LEU A 269 8.81 -40.57 14.59
CA LEU A 269 9.45 -39.29 14.90
C LEU A 269 9.78 -38.45 13.65
N GLY A 270 9.12 -38.74 12.52
CA GLY A 270 9.21 -37.96 11.30
C GLY A 270 8.35 -36.69 11.38
N ILE A 271 8.85 -35.58 10.83
CA ILE A 271 8.12 -34.31 10.75
C ILE A 271 6.99 -34.43 9.73
N ILE A 272 5.76 -34.19 10.17
CA ILE A 272 4.54 -34.16 9.36
C ILE A 272 4.35 -32.77 8.74
N GLY A 273 4.68 -31.72 9.48
CA GLY A 273 4.57 -30.35 9.01
C GLY A 273 4.83 -29.31 10.09
N PHE A 274 4.69 -28.04 9.71
CA PHE A 274 4.94 -26.89 10.57
C PHE A 274 3.71 -25.99 10.63
N VAL A 275 3.42 -25.45 11.81
CA VAL A 275 2.38 -24.45 12.01
C VAL A 275 3.03 -23.13 12.41
N PRO A 276 3.03 -22.10 11.54
CA PRO A 276 3.59 -20.80 11.88
C PRO A 276 2.71 -20.07 12.90
N LEU A 277 3.37 -19.41 13.86
CA LEU A 277 2.75 -18.59 14.89
C LEU A 277 3.00 -17.10 14.62
N PRO A 278 2.13 -16.19 15.11
CA PRO A 278 2.33 -14.75 14.93
C PRO A 278 3.49 -14.15 15.75
N TRP A 279 4.22 -14.96 16.53
CA TRP A 279 5.26 -14.51 17.47
C TRP A 279 6.61 -15.15 17.18
N ASN A 280 7.67 -14.65 17.81
CA ASN A 280 9.05 -15.13 17.59
C ASN A 280 9.52 -16.20 18.58
N GLU A 281 8.86 -16.36 19.73
CA GLU A 281 9.27 -17.32 20.76
C GLU A 281 8.06 -18.12 21.28
N ILE A 282 8.30 -19.41 21.56
CA ILE A 282 7.39 -20.33 22.25
C ILE A 282 8.08 -20.75 23.54
N TYR A 283 7.40 -20.68 24.68
CA TYR A 283 7.95 -21.12 25.97
C TYR A 283 7.52 -22.54 26.32
N ASP A 284 6.21 -22.81 26.38
CA ASP A 284 5.67 -24.12 26.72
C ASP A 284 4.47 -24.51 25.83
N ILE A 285 4.25 -25.82 25.71
CA ILE A 285 3.13 -26.41 24.95
C ILE A 285 2.53 -27.51 25.83
N ARG A 286 1.21 -27.48 26.04
CA ARG A 286 0.49 -28.51 26.80
C ARG A 286 -0.74 -29.00 26.04
N ILE A 287 -0.94 -30.32 26.02
CA ILE A 287 -2.15 -30.95 25.45
C ILE A 287 -3.23 -30.96 26.52
N ALA A 288 -4.40 -30.38 26.22
CA ALA A 288 -5.50 -30.38 27.16
C ALA A 288 -6.01 -31.83 27.39
N PRO A 289 -6.19 -32.27 28.65
CA PRO A 289 -6.48 -33.66 28.98
C PRO A 289 -7.95 -34.04 28.70
N SER A 290 -8.85 -33.06 28.59
CA SER A 290 -10.26 -33.26 28.30
C SER A 290 -10.88 -32.03 27.65
N ALA A 291 -12.04 -32.23 26.99
CA ALA A 291 -12.83 -31.14 26.45
C ALA A 291 -13.40 -30.22 27.55
N ASP A 292 -13.58 -30.72 28.77
CA ASP A 292 -14.08 -29.93 29.90
C ASP A 292 -13.04 -28.88 30.33
N VAL A 293 -11.75 -29.26 30.37
CA VAL A 293 -10.66 -28.31 30.65
C VAL A 293 -10.60 -27.21 29.58
N VAL A 294 -10.70 -27.58 28.29
CA VAL A 294 -10.77 -26.60 27.19
C VAL A 294 -11.96 -25.66 27.39
N THR A 295 -13.15 -26.22 27.65
CA THR A 295 -14.38 -25.43 27.82
C THR A 295 -14.28 -24.46 29.00
N ASN A 296 -13.75 -24.91 30.13
CA ASN A 296 -13.56 -24.10 31.32
C ASN A 296 -12.60 -22.94 31.08
N VAL A 297 -11.43 -23.21 30.48
CA VAL A 297 -10.42 -22.19 30.16
C VAL A 297 -10.97 -21.18 29.15
N MET A 298 -11.57 -21.65 28.06
CA MET A 298 -12.12 -20.78 27.02
C MET A 298 -13.23 -19.86 27.56
N THR A 299 -14.11 -20.40 28.41
CA THR A 299 -15.24 -19.67 28.98
C THR A 299 -14.77 -18.63 29.99
N ALA A 300 -13.89 -19.02 30.91
CA ALA A 300 -13.30 -18.11 31.90
C ALA A 300 -12.54 -16.96 31.24
N MET A 301 -11.76 -17.26 30.19
CA MET A 301 -10.99 -16.26 29.47
C MET A 301 -11.86 -15.31 28.64
N TRP A 302 -12.92 -15.82 28.03
CA TRP A 302 -13.88 -15.00 27.32
C TRP A 302 -14.62 -14.03 28.26
N LEU A 303 -15.02 -14.47 29.46
CA LEU A 303 -15.61 -13.58 30.48
C LEU A 303 -14.60 -12.52 30.95
N HIS A 304 -13.37 -12.93 31.29
CA HIS A 304 -12.32 -12.03 31.79
C HIS A 304 -11.98 -10.92 30.78
N GLU A 305 -11.78 -11.28 29.51
CA GLU A 305 -11.44 -10.31 28.47
C GLU A 305 -12.57 -9.31 28.18
N ARG A 306 -13.84 -9.71 28.34
CA ARG A 306 -14.99 -8.78 28.27
C ARG A 306 -14.98 -7.74 29.40
N THR A 307 -14.53 -8.12 30.60
CA THR A 307 -14.44 -7.18 31.73
C THR A 307 -13.29 -6.16 31.60
N LYS A 308 -12.27 -6.45 30.78
CA LYS A 308 -11.14 -5.55 30.48
C LYS A 308 -11.41 -4.53 29.36
N GLN A 309 -12.48 -4.68 28.57
CA GLN A 309 -12.77 -3.79 27.44
C GLN A 309 -12.87 -2.29 27.80
N PRO A 310 -13.53 -1.88 28.90
CA PRO A 310 -13.61 -0.46 29.27
C PRO A 310 -12.25 0.12 29.69
N ILE A 311 -11.40 -0.69 30.33
CA ILE A 311 -10.09 -0.29 30.86
C ILE A 311 -9.08 -0.15 29.71
N ARG A 312 -9.08 -1.06 28.73
CA ARG A 312 -8.20 -0.99 27.56
C ARG A 312 -8.51 0.20 26.64
N ILE A 313 -9.76 0.68 26.59
CA ILE A 313 -10.12 1.89 25.85
C ILE A 313 -9.52 3.14 26.52
N GLU A 314 -9.52 3.18 27.86
CA GLU A 314 -8.94 4.27 28.65
C GLU A 314 -7.40 4.23 28.63
N GLU A 315 -6.80 3.05 28.71
CA GLU A 315 -5.35 2.84 28.59
C GLU A 315 -4.84 3.10 27.16
N ALA A 316 -5.60 2.76 26.12
CA ALA A 316 -5.26 3.10 24.73
C ALA A 316 -5.30 4.62 24.51
N ARG A 317 -6.27 5.33 25.10
CA ARG A 317 -6.31 6.80 25.09
C ARG A 317 -5.12 7.42 25.82
N GLN A 318 -4.62 6.76 26.86
CA GLN A 318 -3.47 7.22 27.64
C GLN A 318 -2.12 6.84 27.01
N LYS A 319 -2.01 5.68 26.36
CA LYS A 319 -0.84 5.26 25.56
C LYS A 319 -0.64 6.16 24.34
N VAL A 320 -1.71 6.50 23.61
CA VAL A 320 -1.65 7.47 22.49
C VAL A 320 -1.14 8.85 22.96
N ARG A 321 -1.49 9.27 24.19
CA ARG A 321 -0.98 10.51 24.79
C ARG A 321 0.52 10.45 25.17
N VAL A 322 1.04 9.28 25.53
CA VAL A 322 2.44 9.11 26.00
C VAL A 322 3.37 8.69 24.85
N GLU A 323 2.92 7.88 23.89
CA GLU A 323 3.66 7.51 22.68
C GLU A 323 3.87 8.70 21.74
N GLY A 324 2.92 9.63 21.69
CA GLY A 324 3.10 10.90 20.97
C GLY A 324 4.28 11.73 21.49
N ALA A 325 4.63 11.61 22.77
CA ALA A 325 5.78 12.30 23.36
C ALA A 325 7.10 11.53 23.16
N ARG A 326 7.09 10.19 23.22
CA ARG A 326 8.27 9.34 23.01
C ARG A 326 8.68 9.19 21.53
N HIS A 327 7.75 9.33 20.60
CA HIS A 327 8.03 9.23 19.17
C HIS A 327 8.95 10.37 18.68
N LEU A 328 8.91 11.55 19.33
CA LEU A 328 9.82 12.65 19.01
C LEU A 328 11.29 12.34 19.40
N GLU A 329 11.53 11.69 20.54
CA GLU A 329 12.88 11.36 21.02
C GLU A 329 13.48 10.13 20.30
N ALA A 330 12.65 9.16 19.89
CA ALA A 330 13.09 7.95 19.21
C ALA A 330 13.50 8.19 17.74
N VAL A 331 12.88 9.17 17.07
CA VAL A 331 13.21 9.55 15.68
C VAL A 331 14.61 10.16 15.59
N GLU A 332 15.06 10.89 16.62
CA GLU A 332 16.41 11.45 16.70
C GLU A 332 17.50 10.38 16.90
N ALA A 333 17.24 9.37 17.73
CA ALA A 333 18.19 8.29 18.00
C ALA A 333 18.30 7.26 16.86
N ALA A 334 17.19 6.97 16.16
CA ALA A 334 17.17 6.04 15.03
C ALA A 334 17.93 6.56 13.80
N HIS A 335 17.97 7.88 13.60
CA HIS A 335 18.68 8.51 12.48
C HIS A 335 20.21 8.33 12.61
N LEU A 336 20.75 8.42 13.82
CA LEU A 336 22.18 8.25 14.11
C LEU A 336 22.65 6.77 14.02
N ALA A 337 21.81 5.81 14.39
CA ALA A 337 22.14 4.39 14.34
C ALA A 337 22.09 3.79 12.92
N ALA A 338 21.22 4.33 12.05
CA ALA A 338 21.10 3.89 10.66
C ALA A 338 22.32 4.26 9.80
N GLN A 339 22.98 5.39 10.08
CA GLN A 339 24.19 5.82 9.36
C GLN A 339 25.42 4.97 9.73
N ALA A 340 25.53 4.51 10.97
CA ALA A 340 26.63 3.64 11.40
C ALA A 340 26.56 2.23 10.78
N ARG A 341 25.35 1.64 10.67
CA ARG A 341 25.16 0.29 10.10
C ARG A 341 25.36 0.25 8.58
N ALA A 342 25.09 1.32 7.86
CA ALA A 342 25.31 1.37 6.42
C ALA A 342 26.81 1.28 6.06
N VAL A 343 27.69 1.84 6.88
CA VAL A 343 29.15 1.80 6.69
C VAL A 343 29.71 0.41 6.96
N GLU A 344 29.21 -0.29 7.98
CA GLU A 344 29.65 -1.66 8.31
C GLU A 344 29.22 -2.70 7.27
N VAL A 345 28.01 -2.56 6.71
CA VAL A 345 27.50 -3.48 5.68
C VAL A 345 28.30 -3.36 4.38
N CYS A 346 28.66 -2.16 3.95
CA CYS A 346 29.51 -1.96 2.77
C CYS A 346 30.92 -2.53 2.95
N LEU A 347 31.49 -2.45 4.15
CA LEU A 347 32.80 -3.02 4.46
C LEU A 347 32.79 -4.55 4.39
N ALA A 348 31.76 -5.18 4.95
CA ALA A 348 31.61 -6.64 4.97
C ALA A 348 31.35 -7.23 3.56
N GLN A 349 30.65 -6.51 2.69
CA GLN A 349 30.34 -6.94 1.33
C GLN A 349 31.57 -6.90 0.41
N ALA A 350 32.46 -5.93 0.61
CA ALA A 350 33.74 -5.85 -0.10
C ALA A 350 34.70 -6.99 0.32
N GLU A 351 34.79 -7.30 1.61
CA GLU A 351 35.61 -8.39 2.13
C GLU A 351 35.09 -9.78 1.68
N ALA A 352 33.78 -9.97 1.63
CA ALA A 352 33.16 -11.22 1.17
C ALA A 352 33.42 -11.49 -0.32
N THR A 353 33.38 -10.44 -1.15
CA THR A 353 33.63 -10.53 -2.59
C THR A 353 35.09 -10.88 -2.88
N HIS A 354 36.02 -10.29 -2.13
CA HIS A 354 37.45 -10.61 -2.22
C HIS A 354 37.78 -12.05 -1.82
N LYS A 355 37.13 -12.55 -0.75
CA LYS A 355 37.36 -13.91 -0.24
C LYS A 355 36.83 -14.98 -1.21
N LYS A 356 35.74 -14.69 -1.92
CA LYS A 356 35.16 -15.59 -2.94
C LYS A 356 36.06 -15.71 -4.18
N ALA A 357 36.61 -14.60 -4.64
CA ALA A 357 37.55 -14.58 -5.76
C ALA A 357 38.86 -15.35 -5.45
N LEU A 358 39.35 -15.25 -4.20
CA LEU A 358 40.56 -15.97 -3.77
C LEU A 358 40.34 -17.49 -3.66
N ALA A 359 39.15 -17.91 -3.21
CA ALA A 359 38.80 -19.33 -3.11
C ALA A 359 38.65 -19.98 -4.49
N GLU A 360 38.09 -19.26 -5.46
CA GLU A 360 37.90 -19.74 -6.83
C GLU A 360 39.23 -19.82 -7.59
N ALA A 361 40.12 -18.84 -7.40
CA ALA A 361 41.48 -18.88 -7.93
C ALA A 361 42.30 -20.04 -7.34
N SER A 362 42.16 -20.32 -6.03
CA SER A 362 42.87 -21.44 -5.40
C SER A 362 42.35 -22.79 -5.88
N ARG A 363 41.03 -22.92 -6.09
CA ARG A 363 40.41 -24.16 -6.58
C ARG A 363 40.81 -24.47 -8.02
N LEU A 364 40.89 -23.45 -8.89
CA LEU A 364 41.39 -23.62 -10.26
C LEU A 364 42.88 -23.99 -10.29
N LEU A 365 43.67 -23.52 -9.32
CA LEU A 365 45.07 -23.91 -9.16
C LEU A 365 45.21 -25.37 -8.70
N ASP A 366 44.35 -25.82 -7.79
CA ASP A 366 44.32 -27.21 -7.32
C ASP A 366 43.81 -28.18 -8.40
N ASP A 367 42.79 -27.79 -9.17
CA ASP A 367 42.28 -28.55 -10.32
C ASP A 367 43.37 -28.66 -11.41
N ALA A 368 44.15 -27.60 -11.65
CA ALA A 368 45.29 -27.64 -12.57
C ALA A 368 46.44 -28.54 -12.07
N ASN A 369 46.69 -28.58 -10.75
CA ASN A 369 47.67 -29.48 -10.15
C ASN A 369 47.22 -30.95 -10.15
N GLY A 370 45.91 -31.22 -10.11
CA GLY A 370 45.32 -32.56 -10.20
C GLY A 370 45.49 -33.23 -11.57
N TYR A 371 45.62 -32.44 -12.64
CA TYR A 371 45.90 -32.92 -14.01
C TYR A 371 47.38 -33.27 -14.26
N LEU A 372 48.24 -33.10 -13.26
CA LEU A 372 49.70 -33.31 -13.35
C LEU A 372 50.14 -34.70 -12.85
N ALA A 373 49.32 -35.71 -13.13
CA ALA A 373 49.64 -37.12 -12.90
C ALA A 373 49.14 -38.00 -14.07
N ASP A 374 49.60 -37.69 -15.29
CA ASP A 374 50.12 -38.69 -16.25
C ASP A 374 50.49 -38.05 -17.60
N GLU A 375 51.73 -37.57 -17.60
CA GLU A 375 52.75 -37.58 -18.65
C GLU A 375 52.41 -37.43 -20.16
N VAL A 376 53.04 -36.36 -20.69
CA VAL A 376 53.99 -36.39 -21.83
C VAL A 376 53.46 -36.03 -23.23
N ARG A 377 52.19 -35.66 -23.40
CA ARG A 377 51.73 -35.00 -24.65
C ARG A 377 51.27 -33.54 -24.55
N ALA A 378 51.10 -33.01 -23.34
CA ALA A 378 50.55 -31.66 -23.11
C ALA A 378 51.62 -30.57 -22.84
N ARG A 379 52.89 -30.79 -23.25
CA ARG A 379 54.01 -29.91 -22.85
C ARG A 379 54.18 -28.63 -23.67
N GLU A 380 53.51 -28.47 -24.82
CA GLU A 380 53.58 -27.24 -25.63
C GLU A 380 52.32 -26.36 -25.48
N GLU A 381 51.12 -26.95 -25.32
CA GLU A 381 49.88 -26.19 -25.07
C GLU A 381 49.79 -25.65 -23.63
N CYS A 382 50.27 -26.39 -22.62
CA CYS A 382 50.31 -25.88 -21.24
C CYS A 382 51.28 -24.71 -21.05
N ALA A 383 52.34 -24.61 -21.85
CA ALA A 383 53.27 -23.47 -21.73
C ALA A 383 52.59 -22.16 -22.18
N LEU A 384 51.82 -22.20 -23.27
CA LEU A 384 51.03 -21.07 -23.75
C LEU A 384 49.88 -20.73 -22.81
N VAL A 385 49.20 -21.72 -22.22
CA VAL A 385 48.12 -21.48 -21.25
C VAL A 385 48.66 -20.95 -19.92
N ILE A 386 49.81 -21.42 -19.44
CA ILE A 386 50.44 -20.87 -18.22
C ILE A 386 50.96 -19.46 -18.49
N GLU A 387 51.55 -19.18 -19.66
CA GLU A 387 52.01 -17.83 -20.02
C GLU A 387 50.81 -16.87 -20.20
N GLN A 388 49.72 -17.34 -20.81
CA GLN A 388 48.47 -16.59 -20.93
C GLN A 388 47.84 -16.34 -19.56
N LEU A 389 47.74 -17.36 -18.69
CA LEU A 389 47.20 -17.20 -17.34
C LEU A 389 48.09 -16.34 -16.44
N GLN A 390 49.42 -16.39 -16.61
CA GLN A 390 50.34 -15.48 -15.91
C GLN A 390 50.19 -14.05 -16.42
N THR A 391 49.93 -13.86 -17.71
CA THR A 391 49.61 -12.56 -18.30
C THR A 391 48.26 -12.06 -17.81
N ASP A 392 47.23 -12.90 -17.80
CA ASP A 392 45.88 -12.57 -17.34
C ASP A 392 45.86 -12.31 -15.82
N LEU A 393 46.67 -13.03 -15.03
CA LEU A 393 46.83 -12.77 -13.59
C LEU A 393 47.65 -11.50 -13.34
N PHE A 394 48.61 -11.17 -14.21
CA PHE A 394 49.35 -9.91 -14.15
C PHE A 394 48.44 -8.74 -14.53
N VAL A 395 47.66 -8.86 -15.59
CA VAL A 395 46.64 -7.89 -16.01
C VAL A 395 45.57 -7.74 -14.94
N ALA A 396 45.06 -8.84 -14.36
CA ALA A 396 44.09 -8.76 -13.27
C ALA A 396 44.68 -8.15 -11.97
N ARG A 397 45.98 -8.31 -11.73
CA ARG A 397 46.68 -7.63 -10.63
C ARG A 397 46.90 -6.15 -10.93
N GLU A 398 47.29 -5.79 -12.15
CA GLU A 398 47.38 -4.39 -12.57
C GLU A 398 46.00 -3.72 -12.58
N GLU A 399 44.95 -4.37 -13.07
CA GLU A 399 43.57 -3.86 -13.03
C GLU A 399 43.07 -3.73 -11.60
N ARG A 400 43.39 -4.67 -10.71
CA ARG A 400 43.07 -4.56 -9.28
C ARG A 400 43.86 -3.43 -8.63
N ASP A 401 45.15 -3.32 -8.89
CA ASP A 401 46.00 -2.31 -8.26
C ASP A 401 45.65 -0.92 -8.82
N LEU A 402 45.30 -0.82 -10.12
CA LEU A 402 44.74 0.38 -10.75
C LEU A 402 43.34 0.70 -10.21
N ALA A 403 42.48 -0.29 -9.97
CA ALA A 403 41.18 -0.09 -9.35
C ALA A 403 41.31 0.33 -7.88
N ILE A 404 42.28 -0.21 -7.14
CA ILE A 404 42.59 0.20 -5.77
C ILE A 404 43.18 1.61 -5.77
N GLU A 405 44.02 1.96 -6.74
CA GLU A 405 44.63 3.28 -6.86
C GLU A 405 43.60 4.33 -7.33
N GLN A 406 42.70 3.96 -8.25
CA GLN A 406 41.51 4.73 -8.61
C GLN A 406 40.58 4.90 -7.42
N TRP A 407 40.28 3.85 -6.67
CA TRP A 407 39.47 3.94 -5.45
C TRP A 407 40.15 4.77 -4.38
N ARG A 408 41.48 4.69 -4.23
CA ARG A 408 42.23 5.56 -3.29
C ARG A 408 42.21 7.01 -3.74
N THR A 409 42.26 7.25 -5.05
CA THR A 409 42.16 8.58 -5.65
C THR A 409 40.74 9.12 -5.48
N GLU A 410 39.70 8.36 -5.79
CA GLU A 410 38.30 8.70 -5.54
C GLU A 410 38.00 8.89 -4.05
N LEU A 411 38.57 8.08 -3.16
CA LEU A 411 38.42 8.26 -1.71
C LEU A 411 39.18 9.50 -1.20
N SER A 412 40.29 9.85 -1.85
CA SER A 412 41.05 11.08 -1.60
C SER A 412 40.28 12.30 -2.10
N GLU A 413 39.73 12.24 -3.31
CA GLU A 413 38.89 13.28 -3.91
C GLU A 413 37.60 13.45 -3.11
N LEU A 414 36.95 12.38 -2.67
CA LEU A 414 35.78 12.42 -1.78
C LEU A 414 36.14 12.97 -0.39
N ARG A 415 37.37 12.75 0.09
CA ARG A 415 37.85 13.34 1.35
C ARG A 415 38.15 14.82 1.19
N GLU A 416 38.79 15.23 0.10
CA GLU A 416 39.01 16.64 -0.24
C GLU A 416 37.69 17.35 -0.50
N GLU A 417 36.75 16.74 -1.22
CA GLU A 417 35.43 17.29 -1.50
C GLU A 417 34.59 17.38 -0.21
N ARG A 418 34.72 16.40 0.70
CA ARG A 418 34.14 16.48 2.05
C ARG A 418 34.80 17.58 2.87
N GLU A 419 36.12 17.75 2.85
CA GLU A 419 36.80 18.83 3.58
C GLU A 419 36.49 20.20 2.97
N LEU A 420 36.35 20.30 1.65
CA LEU A 420 35.93 21.51 0.94
C LEU A 420 34.46 21.84 1.22
N THR A 421 33.61 20.82 1.34
CA THR A 421 32.19 20.97 1.70
C THR A 421 32.04 21.34 3.17
N ILE A 422 32.82 20.73 4.08
CA ILE A 422 32.87 21.12 5.48
C ILE A 422 33.44 22.53 5.62
N GLY A 423 34.46 22.90 4.84
CA GLY A 423 35.03 24.24 4.78
C GLY A 423 34.01 25.27 4.30
N LYS A 424 33.28 24.98 3.21
CA LYS A 424 32.18 25.82 2.71
C LYS A 424 31.04 25.92 3.72
N LEU A 425 30.65 24.83 4.36
CA LEU A 425 29.62 24.83 5.40
C LEU A 425 30.09 25.59 6.66
N GLN A 426 31.39 25.57 6.98
CA GLN A 426 31.97 26.35 8.07
C GLN A 426 32.10 27.84 7.71
N GLU A 427 32.42 28.18 6.46
CA GLU A 427 32.37 29.55 5.94
C GLU A 427 30.93 30.07 5.88
N GLU A 428 29.97 29.30 5.38
CA GLU A 428 28.54 29.65 5.38
C GLU A 428 27.99 29.78 6.80
N LEU A 429 28.43 28.93 7.74
CA LEU A 429 28.06 29.04 9.16
C LEU A 429 28.75 30.25 9.83
N ALA A 430 29.97 30.60 9.42
CA ALA A 430 30.67 31.79 9.89
C ALA A 430 30.05 33.08 9.32
N GLU A 431 29.69 33.11 8.05
CA GLU A 431 28.96 34.20 7.40
C GLU A 431 27.56 34.34 8.00
N SER A 432 26.85 33.23 8.25
CA SER A 432 25.55 33.23 8.93
C SER A 432 25.66 33.71 10.38
N ARG A 433 26.70 33.32 11.13
CA ARG A 433 26.98 33.86 12.48
C ARG A 433 27.35 35.35 12.44
N THR A 434 28.03 35.80 11.40
CA THR A 434 28.37 37.21 11.21
C THR A 434 27.13 38.02 10.84
N ASP A 435 26.22 37.49 10.02
CA ASP A 435 24.93 38.10 9.67
C ASP A 435 23.97 38.13 10.88
N VAL A 436 23.98 37.08 11.71
CA VAL A 436 23.26 37.05 13.00
C VAL A 436 23.83 38.08 13.97
N SER A 437 25.17 38.18 14.10
CA SER A 437 25.82 39.17 14.96
C SER A 437 25.62 40.61 14.46
N GLN A 438 25.60 40.85 13.14
CA GLN A 438 25.27 42.15 12.56
C GLN A 438 23.80 42.52 12.79
N ARG A 439 22.88 41.55 12.75
CA ARG A 439 21.46 41.77 13.07
C ARG A 439 21.21 41.99 14.55
N GLU A 440 21.94 41.30 15.43
CA GLU A 440 21.91 41.54 16.88
C GLU A 440 22.47 42.93 17.22
N GLY A 441 23.60 43.34 16.63
CA GLY A 441 24.14 44.69 16.79
C GLY A 441 23.22 45.78 16.22
N PHE A 442 22.50 45.51 15.13
CA PHE A 442 21.48 46.42 14.60
C PHE A 442 20.26 46.51 15.53
N MET A 443 19.86 45.40 16.16
CA MET A 443 18.77 45.35 17.14
C MET A 443 19.14 46.07 18.44
N GLU A 444 20.37 45.90 18.94
CA GLU A 444 20.86 46.62 20.12
C GLU A 444 21.00 48.13 19.88
N GLU A 445 21.43 48.55 18.69
CA GLU A 445 21.46 49.97 18.32
C GLU A 445 20.05 50.54 18.14
N LEU A 446 19.09 49.75 17.62
CA LEU A 446 17.68 50.14 17.57
C LEU A 446 17.09 50.30 18.97
N GLU A 447 17.36 49.36 19.88
CA GLU A 447 16.91 49.43 21.27
C GLU A 447 17.50 50.63 22.00
N ARG A 448 18.77 50.93 21.77
CA ARG A 448 19.45 52.11 22.34
C ARG A 448 18.88 53.41 21.81
N GLN A 449 18.52 53.48 20.52
CA GLN A 449 17.85 54.63 19.92
C GLN A 449 16.41 54.79 20.44
N ILE A 450 15.69 53.67 20.64
CA ILE A 450 14.35 53.66 21.24
C ILE A 450 14.40 54.11 22.71
N ASP A 451 15.40 53.68 23.48
CA ASP A 451 15.59 54.07 24.89
C ASP A 451 16.03 55.55 25.02
N GLN A 452 16.84 56.07 24.09
CA GLN A 452 17.15 57.51 24.01
C GLN A 452 15.92 58.37 23.64
N ILE A 453 15.09 57.90 22.70
CA ILE A 453 13.86 58.61 22.29
C ILE A 453 12.86 58.62 23.44
N THR A 454 12.67 57.50 24.14
CA THR A 454 11.69 57.37 25.24
C THR A 454 12.09 58.13 26.51
N ARG A 455 13.40 58.36 26.73
CA ARG A 455 13.91 59.19 27.85
C ARG A 455 14.04 60.68 27.51
N SER A 456 13.89 61.07 26.25
CA SER A 456 13.96 62.48 25.83
C SER A 456 12.80 63.31 26.40
N ARG A 457 13.09 64.58 26.74
CA ARG A 457 12.10 65.50 27.32
C ARG A 457 10.89 65.73 26.39
N SER A 458 11.06 65.64 25.08
CA SER A 458 9.95 65.77 24.12
C SER A 458 8.97 64.59 24.18
N TRP A 459 9.45 63.37 24.45
CA TRP A 459 8.60 62.19 24.56
C TRP A 459 7.72 62.20 25.81
N ARG A 460 8.29 62.62 26.95
CA ARG A 460 7.54 62.76 28.22
C ARG A 460 6.45 63.83 28.18
N TRP A 461 6.65 64.90 27.40
CA TRP A 461 5.65 65.98 27.25
C TRP A 461 4.57 65.69 26.20
N THR A 462 4.83 64.81 25.23
CA THR A 462 3.87 64.45 24.17
C THR A 462 3.06 63.18 24.45
N TRP A 463 3.46 62.38 25.46
CA TRP A 463 2.76 61.17 25.88
C TRP A 463 1.31 61.41 26.36
N PRO A 464 0.99 62.46 27.15
CA PRO A 464 -0.40 62.76 27.51
C PRO A 464 -1.25 63.16 26.29
N MET A 465 -0.67 63.88 25.32
CA MET A 465 -1.37 64.23 24.08
C MET A 465 -1.60 63.03 23.15
N ARG A 466 -0.71 62.04 23.17
CA ARG A 466 -0.84 60.80 22.38
C ARG A 466 -1.83 59.82 22.98
N ALA A 467 -1.88 59.71 24.31
CA ALA A 467 -2.94 58.99 25.01
C ALA A 467 -4.30 59.64 24.76
N LEU A 468 -4.37 60.97 24.75
CA LEU A 468 -5.57 61.72 24.39
C LEU A 468 -5.96 61.56 22.90
N MET A 469 -5.00 61.51 21.98
CA MET A 469 -5.27 61.19 20.55
C MET A 469 -5.73 59.75 20.33
N TYR A 470 -5.24 58.80 21.13
CA TYR A 470 -5.70 57.41 21.09
C TYR A 470 -7.12 57.27 21.66
N LEU A 471 -7.43 57.97 22.75
CA LEU A 471 -8.79 58.08 23.28
C LEU A 471 -9.74 58.75 22.28
N LEU A 472 -9.33 59.86 21.65
CA LEU A 472 -10.15 60.56 20.64
C LEU A 472 -10.32 59.78 19.33
N ARG A 473 -9.37 58.88 18.97
CA ARG A 473 -9.52 57.91 17.87
C ARG A 473 -10.52 56.80 18.20
N GLY A 474 -10.69 56.45 19.47
CA GLY A 474 -11.72 55.51 19.93
C GLY A 474 -13.14 56.07 19.87
N TYR A 475 -13.31 57.39 19.90
CA TYR A 475 -14.62 58.08 19.89
C TYR A 475 -15.02 58.73 18.55
N GLY A 476 -14.26 58.50 17.47
CA GLY A 476 -14.70 58.86 16.10
C GLY A 476 -14.70 60.36 15.74
N LEU A 477 -13.92 61.21 16.42
CA LEU A 477 -13.98 62.67 16.27
C LEU A 477 -12.93 63.31 15.33
N LEU A 478 -12.19 62.55 14.49
CA LEU A 478 -11.22 63.12 13.53
C LEU A 478 -11.46 62.61 12.09
N GLY A 479 -11.65 63.57 11.18
CA GLY A 479 -12.12 63.35 9.80
C GLY A 479 -11.06 63.02 8.75
N LYS A 480 -11.57 62.50 7.61
CA LYS A 480 -10.91 62.01 6.40
C LYS A 480 -9.82 62.94 5.84
N ALA A 481 -8.53 62.66 6.12
CA ALA A 481 -7.43 63.20 5.31
C ALA A 481 -6.14 62.35 5.22
N ASP A 482 -5.97 61.27 5.99
CA ASP A 482 -4.68 60.53 6.03
C ASP A 482 -4.67 59.17 5.29
N HIS A 483 -5.73 58.81 4.56
CA HIS A 483 -5.87 57.47 3.96
C HIS A 483 -4.99 57.17 2.74
N ILE A 484 -4.26 58.14 2.17
CA ILE A 484 -3.57 57.96 0.88
C ILE A 484 -2.09 57.56 1.01
N ALA A 485 -1.43 57.84 2.14
CA ALA A 485 0.01 57.57 2.31
C ALA A 485 0.34 56.15 2.81
N ALA A 486 -0.51 55.56 3.66
CA ALA A 486 -0.26 54.24 4.25
C ALA A 486 -0.57 53.06 3.30
N GLY A 487 -1.37 53.28 2.25
CA GLY A 487 -1.75 52.25 1.27
C GLY A 487 -0.64 51.85 0.30
N ARG A 488 0.22 52.79 -0.12
CA ARG A 488 1.29 52.51 -1.10
C ARG A 488 2.45 51.71 -0.52
N ALA A 489 2.81 51.97 0.74
CA ALA A 489 3.91 51.27 1.41
C ALA A 489 3.55 49.80 1.74
N ARG A 490 2.30 49.53 2.16
CA ARG A 490 1.82 48.16 2.39
C ARG A 490 1.70 47.34 1.10
N HIS A 491 1.31 47.98 0.00
CA HIS A 491 1.20 47.30 -1.30
C HIS A 491 2.57 46.96 -1.90
N GLN A 492 3.59 47.79 -1.70
CA GLN A 492 4.96 47.47 -2.12
C GLN A 492 5.60 46.38 -1.25
N LEU A 493 5.42 46.40 0.08
CA LEU A 493 5.94 45.34 0.95
C LEU A 493 5.28 43.97 0.66
N ARG A 494 4.00 43.94 0.32
CA ARG A 494 3.30 42.71 -0.10
C ARG A 494 3.87 42.15 -1.40
N ARG A 495 4.15 43.00 -2.40
CA ARG A 495 4.79 42.57 -3.67
C ARG A 495 6.22 42.06 -3.46
N ILE A 496 6.98 42.66 -2.54
CA ILE A 496 8.35 42.22 -2.23
C ILE A 496 8.35 40.89 -1.48
N LYS A 497 7.45 40.70 -0.50
CA LYS A 497 7.27 39.41 0.20
C LYS A 497 6.74 38.30 -0.71
N ALA A 498 5.83 38.61 -1.64
CA ALA A 498 5.36 37.66 -2.65
C ALA A 498 6.48 37.26 -3.64
N ARG A 499 7.34 38.21 -4.04
CA ARG A 499 8.54 37.92 -4.86
C ARG A 499 9.59 37.11 -4.11
N ALA A 500 9.76 37.32 -2.80
CA ALA A 500 10.70 36.57 -1.97
C ALA A 500 10.23 35.13 -1.69
N ARG A 501 8.91 34.89 -1.55
CA ARG A 501 8.32 33.54 -1.47
C ARG A 501 8.30 32.79 -2.81
N ALA A 502 8.38 33.49 -3.93
CA ALA A 502 8.46 32.88 -5.25
C ALA A 502 9.85 32.29 -5.60
N ILE A 503 10.86 32.41 -4.72
CA ILE A 503 12.27 32.05 -4.99
C ILE A 503 12.67 30.65 -4.51
N THR A 504 11.76 29.88 -3.89
CA THR A 504 11.97 28.44 -3.66
C THR A 504 10.84 27.62 -4.28
N ARG A 505 10.66 27.76 -5.60
CA ARG A 505 9.98 26.73 -6.38
C ARG A 505 10.97 25.57 -6.55
N PRO A 506 10.67 24.33 -6.12
CA PRO A 506 11.42 23.19 -6.65
C PRO A 506 11.23 23.23 -8.17
N THR A 507 12.31 23.52 -8.89
CA THR A 507 12.31 23.46 -10.34
C THR A 507 12.14 21.99 -10.72
N VAL A 508 10.91 21.58 -11.03
CA VAL A 508 10.68 20.38 -11.84
C VAL A 508 11.59 20.54 -13.05
N SER A 509 12.51 19.61 -13.29
CA SER A 509 13.33 19.61 -14.50
C SER A 509 12.37 19.43 -15.67
N VAL A 510 11.93 20.54 -16.27
CA VAL A 510 10.96 20.51 -17.37
C VAL A 510 11.59 19.75 -18.53
N PRO A 511 11.01 18.61 -18.96
CA PRO A 511 11.52 17.92 -20.13
C PRO A 511 11.47 18.83 -21.34
N SER A 512 12.56 18.87 -22.12
CA SER A 512 12.66 19.67 -23.36
C SER A 512 11.92 19.01 -24.54
N VAL A 513 10.73 18.48 -24.30
CA VAL A 513 9.93 17.74 -25.28
C VAL A 513 8.74 18.60 -25.71
N HIS A 514 8.43 18.60 -27.00
CA HIS A 514 7.25 19.30 -27.52
C HIS A 514 5.97 18.58 -27.08
N LEU A 515 5.10 19.31 -26.37
CA LEU A 515 3.79 18.82 -25.95
C LEU A 515 2.71 19.58 -26.74
N ALA A 516 2.19 18.95 -27.79
CA ALA A 516 1.11 19.53 -28.59
C ALA A 516 -0.17 19.60 -27.74
N PRO A 517 -1.05 20.60 -27.92
CA PRO A 517 -2.31 20.65 -27.19
C PRO A 517 -3.25 19.51 -27.62
N SER A 518 -4.06 19.03 -26.67
CA SER A 518 -5.21 18.16 -26.97
C SER A 518 -6.18 18.88 -27.89
N ALA A 519 -6.86 18.13 -28.77
CA ALA A 519 -7.95 18.67 -29.57
C ALA A 519 -9.08 19.19 -28.66
N THR A 520 -9.82 20.20 -29.13
CA THR A 520 -10.89 20.84 -28.36
C THR A 520 -11.90 19.82 -27.84
N GLY A 521 -12.16 19.82 -26.54
CA GLY A 521 -13.09 18.91 -25.88
C GLY A 521 -12.54 17.52 -25.56
N MET A 522 -11.27 17.24 -25.86
CA MET A 522 -10.64 15.94 -25.57
C MET A 522 -9.96 15.94 -24.20
N ARG A 523 -10.19 14.87 -23.43
CA ARG A 523 -9.49 14.57 -22.17
C ARG A 523 -8.08 14.06 -22.44
N ASP A 524 -7.14 14.34 -21.56
CA ASP A 524 -5.82 13.70 -21.61
C ASP A 524 -5.94 12.25 -21.13
N VAL A 525 -5.34 11.32 -21.86
CA VAL A 525 -5.43 9.89 -21.58
C VAL A 525 -4.16 9.42 -20.88
N PHE A 526 -4.33 8.81 -19.71
CA PHE A 526 -3.26 8.16 -18.96
C PHE A 526 -3.49 6.64 -19.06
N VAL A 527 -2.61 5.95 -19.77
CA VAL A 527 -2.64 4.48 -19.89
C VAL A 527 -1.73 3.93 -18.80
N TRP A 528 -2.31 3.33 -17.78
CA TRP A 528 -1.59 2.73 -16.65
C TRP A 528 -1.27 1.29 -17.00
N ALA A 529 -0.16 1.12 -17.71
CA ALA A 529 0.07 -0.06 -18.51
C ALA A 529 0.44 -1.30 -17.69
N LEU A 530 -0.02 -2.44 -18.18
CA LEU A 530 0.41 -3.77 -17.71
C LEU A 530 1.85 -4.07 -18.16
N ILE A 531 2.22 -3.65 -19.37
CA ILE A 531 3.49 -3.95 -20.01
C ILE A 531 4.25 -2.68 -20.40
N ASP A 532 5.57 -2.78 -20.57
CA ASP A 532 6.35 -1.67 -21.10
C ASP A 532 6.13 -1.50 -22.61
N TRP A 533 6.24 -0.25 -23.08
CA TRP A 533 6.08 0.10 -24.50
C TRP A 533 6.99 -0.71 -25.43
N ASN A 534 8.25 -0.91 -25.03
CA ASN A 534 9.28 -1.56 -25.86
C ASN A 534 9.31 -3.09 -25.72
N TYR A 535 8.46 -3.68 -24.88
CA TYR A 535 8.50 -5.12 -24.64
C TYR A 535 7.89 -5.92 -25.83
N ARG A 536 6.57 -6.01 -25.89
CA ARG A 536 5.84 -6.69 -26.98
C ARG A 536 4.65 -5.84 -27.38
N ILE A 537 4.50 -5.59 -28.68
CA ILE A 537 3.35 -4.85 -29.20
C ILE A 537 2.09 -5.71 -28.96
N GLN A 538 1.17 -5.17 -28.18
CA GLN A 538 -0.10 -5.78 -27.82
C GLN A 538 -1.20 -4.69 -27.79
N ARG A 539 -2.38 -5.05 -27.30
CA ARG A 539 -3.54 -4.17 -27.14
C ARG A 539 -3.21 -2.79 -26.51
N PRO A 540 -2.46 -2.69 -25.40
CA PRO A 540 -2.21 -1.40 -24.74
C PRO A 540 -1.61 -0.34 -25.68
N GLN A 541 -0.58 -0.73 -26.44
CA GLN A 541 0.10 0.20 -27.36
C GLN A 541 -0.79 0.57 -28.55
N HIS A 542 -1.64 -0.34 -29.01
CA HIS A 542 -2.60 -0.02 -30.08
C HIS A 542 -3.67 0.97 -29.62
N LEU A 543 -4.29 0.75 -28.45
CA LEU A 543 -5.28 1.68 -27.90
C LEU A 543 -4.68 3.07 -27.68
N ALA A 544 -3.45 3.14 -27.15
CA ALA A 544 -2.74 4.40 -26.96
C ALA A 544 -2.52 5.16 -28.28
N ARG A 545 -2.13 4.47 -29.36
CA ARG A 545 -1.98 5.06 -30.70
C ARG A 545 -3.30 5.58 -31.26
N GLU A 546 -4.38 4.80 -31.11
CA GLU A 546 -5.71 5.19 -31.59
C GLU A 546 -6.26 6.40 -30.84
N PHE A 547 -6.05 6.51 -29.53
CA PHE A 547 -6.38 7.73 -28.79
C PHE A 547 -5.60 8.94 -29.30
N ALA A 548 -4.29 8.80 -29.51
CA ALA A 548 -3.45 9.89 -30.02
C ALA A 548 -3.88 10.33 -31.44
N ALA A 549 -4.20 9.38 -32.32
CA ALA A 549 -4.69 9.62 -33.67
C ALA A 549 -6.02 10.41 -33.69
N ARG A 550 -6.86 10.22 -32.66
CA ARG A 550 -8.11 10.97 -32.45
C ARG A 550 -7.91 12.36 -31.84
N GLY A 551 -6.68 12.75 -31.55
CA GLY A 551 -6.32 14.09 -31.05
C GLY A 551 -6.23 14.21 -29.54
N HIS A 552 -6.26 13.12 -28.79
CA HIS A 552 -5.93 13.13 -27.36
C HIS A 552 -4.42 13.26 -27.16
N ARG A 553 -3.99 13.94 -26.08
CA ARG A 553 -2.65 13.68 -25.53
C ARG A 553 -2.72 12.40 -24.71
N VAL A 554 -1.75 11.52 -24.92
CA VAL A 554 -1.70 10.18 -24.34
C VAL A 554 -0.37 10.00 -23.63
N PHE A 555 -0.44 9.75 -22.34
CA PHE A 555 0.68 9.45 -21.46
C PHE A 555 0.64 7.97 -21.10
N TYR A 556 1.47 7.18 -21.77
CA TYR A 556 1.64 5.75 -21.52
C TYR A 556 2.56 5.54 -20.33
N ILE A 557 1.99 5.28 -19.17
CA ILE A 557 2.71 5.06 -17.92
C ILE A 557 3.28 3.64 -17.93
N SER A 558 4.59 3.55 -18.05
CA SER A 558 5.33 2.29 -18.07
C SER A 558 5.30 1.60 -16.69
N ASN A 559 5.29 0.26 -16.71
CA ASN A 559 5.49 -0.58 -15.53
C ASN A 559 6.97 -0.70 -15.09
N ASN A 560 7.89 -0.11 -15.84
CA ASN A 560 9.31 0.00 -15.49
C ASN A 560 9.60 1.38 -14.89
N PHE A 561 9.91 1.39 -13.60
CA PHE A 561 10.24 2.61 -12.86
C PHE A 561 11.71 3.01 -13.03
N VAL A 562 11.97 4.32 -12.89
CA VAL A 562 13.34 4.82 -12.70
C VAL A 562 13.67 4.69 -11.21
N ASP A 563 14.70 3.91 -10.88
CA ASP A 563 15.11 3.71 -9.49
C ASP A 563 15.76 4.99 -8.94
N ARG A 564 14.95 5.80 -8.23
CA ARG A 564 15.33 7.08 -7.63
C ARG A 564 14.64 7.23 -6.29
N GLN A 565 15.28 7.90 -5.33
CA GLN A 565 14.67 8.15 -4.03
C GLN A 565 13.69 9.33 -4.09
N GLU A 566 14.00 10.31 -4.91
CA GLU A 566 13.20 11.49 -5.16
C GLU A 566 12.00 11.20 -6.08
N PRO A 567 10.83 11.82 -5.84
CA PRO A 567 9.71 11.76 -6.78
C PRO A 567 10.05 12.51 -8.07
N GLY A 568 9.52 12.04 -9.18
CA GLY A 568 9.78 12.60 -10.51
C GLY A 568 9.35 11.65 -11.63
N PHE A 569 9.66 12.03 -12.86
CA PHE A 569 9.34 11.22 -14.03
C PHE A 569 10.34 11.47 -15.17
N SER A 570 10.49 10.46 -16.02
CA SER A 570 11.15 10.57 -17.32
C SER A 570 10.11 10.42 -18.43
N VAL A 571 10.30 11.14 -19.53
CA VAL A 571 9.37 11.13 -20.67
C VAL A 571 10.09 10.98 -21.99
N GLU A 572 9.52 10.19 -22.89
CA GLU A 572 10.00 9.96 -24.25
C GLU A 572 8.84 10.14 -25.24
N PRO A 573 8.97 10.99 -26.28
CA PRO A 573 7.97 11.08 -27.34
C PRO A 573 7.97 9.79 -28.17
N LEU A 574 6.78 9.26 -28.45
CA LEU A 574 6.57 8.03 -29.21
C LEU A 574 5.97 8.30 -30.60
N ASP A 575 5.61 9.56 -30.87
CA ASP A 575 5.13 10.01 -32.16
C ASP A 575 5.66 11.40 -32.52
N GLU A 576 5.56 11.75 -33.80
CA GLU A 576 5.97 13.06 -34.31
C GLU A 576 4.92 14.15 -34.04
N THR A 577 3.69 13.77 -33.71
CA THR A 577 2.60 14.74 -33.47
C THR A 577 2.74 15.45 -32.13
N GLY A 578 3.59 14.93 -31.23
CA GLY A 578 3.76 15.47 -29.88
C GLY A 578 2.55 15.20 -29.00
N ARG A 579 1.84 14.09 -29.24
CA ARG A 579 0.65 13.69 -28.49
C ARG A 579 0.79 12.34 -27.81
N LEU A 580 1.75 11.49 -28.19
CA LEU A 580 1.94 10.19 -27.57
C LEU A 580 3.30 10.11 -26.88
N PHE A 581 3.30 9.76 -25.59
CA PHE A 581 4.50 9.75 -24.77
C PHE A 581 4.61 8.47 -23.93
N ARG A 582 5.81 7.89 -23.84
CA ARG A 582 6.15 6.94 -22.77
C ARG A 582 6.57 7.73 -21.54
N VAL A 583 6.01 7.40 -20.39
CA VAL A 583 6.34 8.01 -19.11
C VAL A 583 6.82 6.93 -18.15
N GLN A 584 7.97 7.16 -17.51
CA GLN A 584 8.49 6.32 -16.44
C GLN A 584 8.51 7.12 -15.15
N LEU A 585 7.76 6.67 -14.14
CA LEU A 585 7.74 7.32 -12.84
C LEU A 585 8.99 6.93 -12.03
N HIS A 586 9.46 7.84 -11.20
CA HIS A 586 10.50 7.55 -10.22
C HIS A 586 9.89 6.77 -9.06
N LEU A 587 10.50 5.62 -8.73
CA LEU A 587 10.11 4.80 -7.59
C LEU A 587 11.32 4.05 -7.05
N LYS A 588 11.63 4.25 -5.77
CA LYS A 588 12.78 3.62 -5.12
C LYS A 588 12.66 2.09 -5.14
N GLY A 589 13.75 1.43 -5.54
CA GLY A 589 13.87 -0.02 -5.65
C GLY A 589 13.18 -0.63 -6.88
N SER A 590 12.46 0.16 -7.67
CA SER A 590 11.74 -0.26 -8.89
C SER A 590 11.06 -1.63 -8.77
N PRO A 591 10.14 -1.83 -7.80
CA PRO A 591 9.54 -3.13 -7.56
C PRO A 591 8.72 -3.60 -8.78
N PRO A 592 8.77 -4.90 -9.12
CA PRO A 592 7.92 -5.45 -10.17
C PRO A 592 6.45 -5.43 -9.76
N ILE A 593 5.59 -4.87 -10.61
CA ILE A 593 4.17 -4.61 -10.27
C ILE A 593 3.33 -5.87 -10.06
N TYR A 594 3.80 -7.03 -10.54
CA TYR A 594 3.05 -8.30 -10.56
C TYR A 594 3.00 -9.05 -9.22
N TYR A 595 3.92 -8.76 -8.29
CA TYR A 595 4.13 -9.61 -7.13
C TYR A 595 3.66 -8.98 -5.81
N LYS A 596 3.64 -7.65 -5.71
CA LYS A 596 3.34 -6.96 -4.47
C LYS A 596 2.69 -5.60 -4.73
N SER A 597 1.74 -5.23 -3.87
CA SER A 597 1.22 -3.87 -3.83
C SER A 597 2.28 -2.87 -3.39
N PRO A 598 2.18 -1.61 -3.87
CA PRO A 598 3.03 -0.54 -3.37
C PRO A 598 2.72 -0.29 -1.89
N ASP A 599 3.74 -0.28 -1.05
CA ASP A 599 3.61 0.13 0.35
C ASP A 599 3.31 1.64 0.49
N LEU A 600 3.08 2.11 1.72
CA LEU A 600 2.72 3.51 1.96
C LEU A 600 3.80 4.51 1.48
N TYR A 601 5.08 4.11 1.49
CA TYR A 601 6.17 4.95 0.98
C TYR A 601 6.11 5.02 -0.55
N ALA A 602 5.99 3.87 -1.21
CA ALA A 602 5.85 3.78 -2.66
C ALA A 602 4.62 4.54 -3.17
N GLN A 603 3.47 4.40 -2.51
CA GLN A 603 2.25 5.14 -2.84
C GLN A 603 2.44 6.66 -2.72
N LYS A 604 3.11 7.11 -1.65
CA LYS A 604 3.42 8.54 -1.47
C LYS A 604 4.33 9.06 -2.58
N GLN A 605 5.42 8.34 -2.88
CA GLN A 605 6.36 8.73 -3.93
C GLN A 605 5.69 8.76 -5.31
N LEU A 606 4.88 7.74 -5.65
CA LEU A 606 4.14 7.69 -6.91
C LEU A 606 3.17 8.86 -7.04
N ARG A 607 2.43 9.20 -5.98
CA ARG A 607 1.52 10.37 -5.98
C ARG A 607 2.28 11.66 -6.22
N GLU A 608 3.41 11.87 -5.56
CA GLU A 608 4.26 13.04 -5.76
C GLU A 608 4.85 13.11 -7.18
N SER A 609 5.26 11.98 -7.74
CA SER A 609 5.71 11.85 -9.13
C SER A 609 4.60 12.22 -10.13
N VAL A 610 3.37 11.77 -9.88
CA VAL A 610 2.19 12.11 -10.69
C VAL A 610 1.83 13.60 -10.56
N SER A 611 1.92 14.19 -9.37
CA SER A 611 1.73 15.63 -9.18
C SER A 611 2.72 16.47 -9.99
N GLN A 612 3.98 16.06 -10.07
CA GLN A 612 4.98 16.71 -10.93
C GLN A 612 4.65 16.54 -12.42
N LEU A 613 4.24 15.33 -12.83
CA LEU A 613 3.81 15.05 -14.19
C LEU A 613 2.63 15.94 -14.59
N LEU A 614 1.61 16.04 -13.74
CA LEU A 614 0.42 16.87 -13.94
C LEU A 614 0.77 18.37 -14.04
N THR A 615 1.72 18.84 -13.26
CA THR A 615 2.20 20.22 -13.31
C THR A 615 2.88 20.52 -14.65
N TRP A 616 3.64 19.56 -15.20
CA TRP A 616 4.22 19.69 -16.53
C TRP A 616 3.18 19.63 -17.65
N THR A 617 2.27 18.66 -17.61
CA THR A 617 1.26 18.47 -18.67
C THR A 617 0.17 19.54 -18.65
N ARG A 618 -0.05 20.16 -17.49
CA ARG A 618 -1.19 21.03 -17.18
C ARG A 618 -2.53 20.35 -17.48
N SER A 619 -2.61 19.04 -17.25
CA SER A 619 -3.84 18.26 -17.45
C SER A 619 -4.93 18.71 -16.48
N ARG A 620 -6.12 19.02 -16.99
CA ARG A 620 -7.27 19.49 -16.19
C ARG A 620 -8.49 18.55 -16.24
N ALA A 621 -8.53 17.67 -17.23
CA ALA A 621 -9.54 16.64 -17.38
C ALA A 621 -8.88 15.38 -17.95
N CYS A 622 -9.02 14.27 -17.24
CA CYS A 622 -8.26 13.06 -17.51
C CYS A 622 -9.17 11.85 -17.77
N LEU A 623 -8.70 10.94 -18.60
CA LEU A 623 -9.17 9.57 -18.73
C LEU A 623 -8.05 8.66 -18.24
N SER A 624 -8.31 7.81 -17.26
CA SER A 624 -7.38 6.74 -16.90
C SER A 624 -7.85 5.43 -17.47
N LEU A 625 -7.05 4.86 -18.35
CA LEU A 625 -7.20 3.49 -18.81
C LEU A 625 -6.24 2.64 -17.97
N VAL A 626 -6.77 1.92 -16.99
CA VAL A 626 -6.00 1.06 -16.10
C VAL A 626 -6.00 -0.36 -16.63
N GLU A 627 -4.86 -1.01 -16.62
CA GLU A 627 -4.70 -2.38 -17.12
C GLU A 627 -4.19 -3.35 -16.03
N HIS A 628 -3.85 -2.84 -14.84
CA HIS A 628 -3.34 -3.65 -13.74
C HIS A 628 -3.71 -3.09 -12.34
N PRO A 629 -4.12 -3.93 -11.37
CA PRO A 629 -4.53 -3.51 -10.02
C PRO A 629 -3.52 -2.67 -9.23
N PHE A 630 -2.22 -2.89 -9.46
CA PHE A 630 -1.13 -2.10 -8.85
C PHE A 630 -1.35 -0.58 -8.97
N TRP A 631 -1.95 -0.14 -10.09
CA TRP A 631 -2.12 1.26 -10.40
C TRP A 631 -3.33 1.92 -9.73
N LEU A 632 -4.23 1.18 -9.08
CA LEU A 632 -5.50 1.71 -8.55
C LEU A 632 -5.29 2.94 -7.65
N GLY A 633 -4.36 2.88 -6.69
CA GLY A 633 -4.12 4.00 -5.77
C GLY A 633 -3.62 5.26 -6.47
N THR A 634 -2.75 5.10 -7.47
CA THR A 634 -2.10 6.20 -8.19
C THR A 634 -2.97 6.74 -9.33
N SER A 635 -3.71 5.88 -10.02
CA SER A 635 -4.56 6.27 -11.14
C SER A 635 -5.71 7.13 -10.68
N ARG A 636 -6.26 6.89 -9.49
CA ARG A 636 -7.45 7.58 -8.98
C ARG A 636 -7.24 9.06 -8.68
N VAL A 637 -6.02 9.59 -8.61
CA VAL A 637 -5.77 10.97 -8.13
C VAL A 637 -5.81 12.04 -9.22
N LEU A 638 -6.13 11.67 -10.47
CA LEU A 638 -6.12 12.62 -11.58
C LEU A 638 -7.29 13.63 -11.51
N PRO A 639 -7.12 14.87 -11.99
CA PRO A 639 -8.16 15.90 -11.96
C PRO A 639 -9.28 15.61 -12.95
N ASN A 640 -10.54 15.86 -12.54
CA ASN A 640 -11.75 15.61 -13.34
C ASN A 640 -11.61 14.30 -14.14
N GLN A 641 -11.50 13.18 -13.43
CA GLN A 641 -11.11 11.90 -14.03
C GLN A 641 -12.32 11.06 -14.43
N GLN A 642 -12.19 10.35 -15.56
CA GLN A 642 -12.93 9.12 -15.83
C GLN A 642 -12.01 7.90 -15.67
N LEU A 643 -12.38 6.93 -14.85
CA LEU A 643 -11.60 5.72 -14.59
C LEU A 643 -12.18 4.54 -15.38
N VAL A 644 -11.37 3.94 -16.24
CA VAL A 644 -11.68 2.74 -17.01
C VAL A 644 -10.74 1.63 -16.57
N TYR A 645 -11.26 0.44 -16.34
CA TYR A 645 -10.44 -0.76 -16.20
C TYR A 645 -10.58 -1.61 -17.48
N ASP A 646 -9.47 -1.86 -18.19
CA ASP A 646 -9.40 -2.79 -19.33
C ASP A 646 -8.99 -4.18 -18.82
N CYS A 647 -9.98 -4.98 -18.42
CA CYS A 647 -9.81 -6.34 -17.93
C CYS A 647 -9.65 -7.29 -19.13
N MET A 648 -8.39 -7.56 -19.48
CA MET A 648 -8.03 -8.30 -20.69
C MET A 648 -7.99 -9.82 -20.50
N ASP A 649 -7.67 -10.28 -19.28
CA ASP A 649 -7.42 -11.68 -18.96
C ASP A 649 -7.97 -12.01 -17.56
N HIS A 650 -8.15 -13.30 -17.28
CA HIS A 650 -8.48 -13.75 -15.93
C HIS A 650 -7.21 -13.83 -15.08
N HIS A 651 -6.97 -12.83 -14.25
CA HIS A 651 -5.79 -12.72 -13.41
C HIS A 651 -5.61 -13.89 -12.44
N GLY A 652 -6.69 -14.49 -11.91
CA GLY A 652 -6.63 -15.72 -11.09
C GLY A 652 -6.15 -16.97 -11.82
N GLY A 653 -6.05 -16.93 -13.15
CA GLY A 653 -5.53 -18.00 -13.98
C GLY A 653 -4.01 -18.06 -14.10
N PHE A 654 -3.28 -17.04 -13.62
CA PHE A 654 -1.80 -17.01 -13.67
C PHE A 654 -1.19 -17.60 -12.39
N SER A 655 -0.12 -18.38 -12.56
CA SER A 655 0.62 -19.02 -11.45
C SER A 655 1.29 -18.04 -10.48
N THR A 656 1.37 -16.75 -10.84
CA THR A 656 1.95 -15.66 -10.02
C THR A 656 0.95 -14.94 -9.13
N SER A 657 -0.35 -15.27 -9.20
CA SER A 657 -1.41 -14.50 -8.54
C SER A 657 -1.58 -14.88 -7.07
N SER A 658 -1.40 -13.89 -6.18
CA SER A 658 -1.65 -14.04 -4.74
C SER A 658 -3.12 -13.77 -4.39
N PRO A 659 -3.65 -14.27 -3.24
CA PRO A 659 -5.00 -13.93 -2.79
C PRO A 659 -5.23 -12.42 -2.60
N ASP A 660 -4.19 -11.69 -2.16
CA ASP A 660 -4.24 -10.23 -2.00
C ASP A 660 -4.42 -9.54 -3.35
N PHE A 661 -3.78 -10.04 -4.40
CA PHE A 661 -3.89 -9.51 -5.76
C PHE A 661 -5.30 -9.62 -6.32
N LEU A 662 -5.99 -10.75 -6.09
CA LEU A 662 -7.38 -10.94 -6.54
C LEU A 662 -8.36 -9.98 -5.85
N ASN A 663 -8.12 -9.68 -4.56
CA ASN A 663 -8.93 -8.68 -3.87
C ASN A 663 -8.73 -7.28 -4.46
N TRP A 664 -7.51 -6.92 -4.84
CA TRP A 664 -7.24 -5.61 -5.46
C TRP A 664 -7.86 -5.49 -6.85
N GLU A 665 -7.90 -6.58 -7.61
CA GLU A 665 -8.59 -6.60 -8.89
C GLU A 665 -10.09 -6.33 -8.71
N ILE A 666 -10.72 -6.98 -7.71
CA ILE A 666 -12.13 -6.72 -7.35
C ILE A 666 -12.33 -5.25 -6.96
N ASP A 667 -11.43 -4.66 -6.18
CA ASP A 667 -11.49 -3.24 -5.80
C ASP A 667 -11.37 -2.32 -7.02
N LEU A 668 -10.51 -2.66 -7.99
CA LEU A 668 -10.38 -1.92 -9.24
C LEU A 668 -11.64 -2.06 -10.11
N MET A 669 -12.22 -3.26 -10.22
CA MET A 669 -13.47 -3.49 -10.92
C MET A 669 -14.60 -2.64 -10.33
N ARG A 670 -14.74 -2.59 -9.00
CA ARG A 670 -15.76 -1.78 -8.31
C ARG A 670 -15.53 -0.28 -8.46
N ALA A 671 -14.28 0.16 -8.43
CA ALA A 671 -13.93 1.57 -8.50
C ALA A 671 -14.03 2.17 -9.92
N ALA A 672 -13.91 1.34 -10.96
CA ALA A 672 -13.97 1.82 -12.34
C ALA A 672 -15.35 2.39 -12.69
N HIS A 673 -15.39 3.52 -13.39
CA HIS A 673 -16.64 4.03 -13.96
C HIS A 673 -17.11 3.19 -15.15
N LEU A 674 -16.16 2.59 -15.88
CA LEU A 674 -16.42 1.64 -16.96
C LEU A 674 -15.48 0.45 -16.84
N LEU A 675 -16.04 -0.75 -16.79
CA LEU A 675 -15.28 -2.00 -16.87
C LEU A 675 -15.32 -2.52 -18.30
N VAL A 676 -14.18 -2.52 -18.98
CA VAL A 676 -14.02 -3.11 -20.30
C VAL A 676 -13.54 -4.54 -20.13
N VAL A 677 -14.16 -5.47 -20.85
CA VAL A 677 -13.80 -6.89 -20.88
C VAL A 677 -13.63 -7.38 -22.31
N THR A 678 -12.78 -8.39 -22.50
CA THR A 678 -12.39 -8.87 -23.83
C THR A 678 -13.07 -10.17 -24.26
N SER A 679 -13.76 -10.89 -23.36
CA SER A 679 -14.41 -12.17 -23.65
C SER A 679 -15.75 -12.35 -22.94
N ASP A 680 -16.62 -13.19 -23.51
CA ASP A 680 -17.95 -13.53 -22.96
C ASP A 680 -17.86 -14.14 -21.56
N TRP A 681 -16.80 -14.90 -21.30
CA TRP A 681 -16.52 -15.45 -19.98
C TRP A 681 -16.26 -14.34 -18.96
N LEU A 682 -15.36 -13.39 -19.27
CA LEU A 682 -15.08 -12.24 -18.39
C LEU A 682 -16.33 -11.36 -18.21
N TYR A 683 -17.12 -11.16 -19.25
CA TYR A 683 -18.36 -10.37 -19.17
C TYR A 683 -19.38 -10.96 -18.18
N THR A 684 -19.44 -12.29 -18.12
CA THR A 684 -20.29 -13.02 -17.19
C THR A 684 -19.71 -13.00 -15.78
N GLU A 685 -18.44 -13.36 -15.64
CA GLU A 685 -17.76 -13.50 -14.33
C GLU A 685 -17.68 -12.16 -13.59
N THR A 686 -17.49 -11.06 -14.31
CA THR A 686 -17.36 -9.73 -13.70
C THR A 686 -18.69 -9.06 -13.37
N SER A 687 -19.81 -9.77 -13.60
CA SER A 687 -21.13 -9.14 -13.57
C SER A 687 -21.58 -8.63 -12.20
N ASP A 688 -21.07 -9.23 -11.14
CA ASP A 688 -21.36 -8.89 -9.75
C ASP A 688 -20.54 -7.70 -9.22
N TYR A 689 -19.48 -7.28 -9.92
CA TYR A 689 -18.54 -6.27 -9.41
C TYR A 689 -18.79 -4.87 -9.96
N ASN A 690 -19.22 -4.75 -11.22
CA ASN A 690 -19.48 -3.46 -11.84
C ASN A 690 -20.70 -3.56 -12.76
N PRO A 691 -21.75 -2.72 -12.60
CA PRO A 691 -22.92 -2.75 -13.47
C PRO A 691 -22.65 -2.13 -14.86
N HIS A 692 -21.64 -1.29 -15.00
CA HIS A 692 -21.27 -0.59 -16.23
C HIS A 692 -20.13 -1.31 -16.94
N ARG A 693 -20.50 -2.39 -17.64
CA ARG A 693 -19.55 -3.24 -18.37
C ARG A 693 -19.71 -3.09 -19.88
N LEU A 694 -18.60 -3.10 -20.59
CA LEU A 694 -18.55 -3.05 -22.04
C LEU A 694 -17.65 -4.14 -22.61
N MET A 695 -18.19 -4.89 -23.57
CA MET A 695 -17.42 -5.87 -24.33
C MET A 695 -16.60 -5.15 -25.41
N ILE A 696 -15.26 -5.19 -25.30
CA ILE A 696 -14.35 -4.71 -26.34
C ILE A 696 -13.29 -5.79 -26.57
N ARG A 697 -13.56 -6.67 -27.53
CA ARG A 697 -12.65 -7.74 -27.95
C ARG A 697 -11.35 -7.21 -28.54
N ASN A 698 -10.35 -8.08 -28.69
CA ASN A 698 -9.11 -7.75 -29.41
C ASN A 698 -9.37 -7.49 -30.91
N ALA A 699 -8.35 -7.03 -31.60
CA ALA A 699 -8.41 -6.61 -33.01
C ALA A 699 -7.09 -6.95 -33.73
N CYS A 700 -7.06 -6.86 -35.08
CA CYS A 700 -5.82 -6.88 -35.87
C CYS A 700 -5.50 -5.49 -36.47
N GLN A 701 -4.23 -5.26 -36.79
CA GLN A 701 -3.83 -4.21 -37.73
C GLN A 701 -4.01 -4.75 -39.15
N TYR A 702 -5.16 -4.46 -39.76
CA TYR A 702 -5.59 -5.12 -40.99
C TYR A 702 -4.56 -5.01 -42.12
N GLU A 703 -4.11 -3.80 -42.39
CA GLU A 703 -3.18 -3.50 -43.48
C GLU A 703 -1.81 -4.17 -43.29
N HIS A 704 -1.41 -4.46 -42.04
CA HIS A 704 -0.13 -5.11 -41.73
C HIS A 704 -0.12 -6.59 -42.12
N PHE A 705 -1.25 -7.27 -42.00
CA PHE A 705 -1.36 -8.72 -42.23
C PHE A 705 -2.08 -9.10 -43.52
N ALA A 706 -2.92 -8.22 -44.07
CA ALA A 706 -3.66 -8.49 -45.31
C ALA A 706 -2.79 -8.34 -46.58
N VAL A 707 -1.67 -7.62 -46.49
CA VAL A 707 -0.74 -7.43 -47.61
C VAL A 707 0.22 -8.62 -47.69
N GLU A 708 0.26 -9.29 -48.85
CA GLU A 708 1.21 -10.37 -49.07
C GLU A 708 2.65 -9.82 -49.13
N PRO A 709 3.59 -10.34 -48.31
CA PRO A 709 4.96 -9.84 -48.30
C PRO A 709 5.75 -10.30 -49.54
N GLU A 710 6.74 -9.50 -49.96
CA GLU A 710 7.61 -9.83 -51.10
C GLU A 710 8.39 -11.13 -50.92
N LEU A 711 8.76 -11.42 -49.67
CA LEU A 711 9.46 -12.63 -49.26
C LEU A 711 8.63 -13.37 -48.21
N ARG A 712 8.72 -14.70 -48.25
CA ARG A 712 8.09 -15.58 -47.26
C ARG A 712 9.07 -16.68 -46.85
N TYR A 713 8.92 -17.20 -45.63
CA TYR A 713 9.71 -18.33 -45.15
C TYR A 713 9.59 -19.52 -46.11
N LYS A 714 10.69 -20.25 -46.33
CA LYS A 714 10.69 -21.47 -47.15
C LYS A 714 11.28 -22.60 -46.34
N ASP A 715 10.50 -23.66 -46.14
CA ASP A 715 11.03 -24.91 -45.58
C ASP A 715 12.10 -25.47 -46.52
N LYS A 716 13.20 -25.94 -45.93
CA LYS A 716 14.36 -26.47 -46.66
C LYS A 716 14.01 -27.72 -47.48
N GLN A 717 12.99 -28.47 -47.05
CA GLN A 717 12.54 -29.70 -47.70
C GLN A 717 11.31 -29.48 -48.59
N GLY A 718 10.79 -28.25 -48.68
CA GLY A 718 9.60 -27.92 -49.49
C GLY A 718 8.30 -28.52 -48.95
N ARG A 719 8.24 -28.85 -47.65
CA ARG A 719 7.04 -29.39 -46.99
C ARG A 719 5.97 -28.31 -46.84
N LYS A 720 4.70 -28.73 -46.74
CA LYS A 720 3.62 -27.88 -46.24
C LYS A 720 3.89 -27.47 -44.79
N ILE A 721 3.48 -26.27 -44.40
CA ILE A 721 3.78 -25.69 -43.10
C ILE A 721 2.50 -25.54 -42.27
N ILE A 722 2.47 -26.24 -41.14
CA ILE A 722 1.49 -26.06 -40.07
C ILE A 722 2.14 -25.09 -39.08
N GLY A 723 1.58 -23.89 -38.94
CA GLY A 723 2.25 -22.78 -38.26
C GLY A 723 1.54 -22.32 -37.00
N TYR A 724 2.32 -21.92 -36.01
CA TYR A 724 1.87 -21.10 -34.89
C TYR A 724 2.89 -19.99 -34.66
N TYR A 725 2.39 -18.79 -34.33
CA TYR A 725 3.23 -17.77 -33.73
C TYR A 725 2.60 -17.15 -32.49
N GLY A 726 3.46 -16.69 -31.59
CA GLY A 726 3.08 -16.06 -30.33
C GLY A 726 3.88 -16.62 -29.16
N ALA A 727 3.60 -16.13 -27.95
CA ALA A 727 4.21 -16.70 -26.76
C ALA A 727 3.88 -18.20 -26.65
N ILE A 728 4.93 -19.02 -26.43
CA ILE A 728 4.83 -20.45 -26.20
C ILE A 728 5.03 -20.66 -24.70
N ALA A 729 3.91 -20.77 -23.98
CA ALA A 729 3.88 -20.79 -22.53
C ALA A 729 2.94 -21.89 -22.02
N GLU A 730 2.68 -21.92 -20.72
CA GLU A 730 1.95 -22.98 -20.02
C GLU A 730 0.54 -23.28 -20.58
N TRP A 731 -0.08 -22.34 -21.29
CA TRP A 731 -1.38 -22.53 -21.94
C TRP A 731 -1.32 -23.29 -23.27
N ILE A 732 -0.13 -23.57 -23.82
CA ILE A 732 0.03 -24.38 -25.04
C ILE A 732 -0.08 -25.86 -24.69
N ASP A 733 -0.85 -26.60 -25.46
CA ASP A 733 -0.98 -28.07 -25.33
C ASP A 733 0.16 -28.77 -26.09
N LEU A 734 1.22 -29.12 -25.35
CA LEU A 734 2.40 -29.79 -25.91
C LEU A 734 2.08 -31.21 -26.41
N ASP A 735 1.15 -31.91 -25.77
CA ASP A 735 0.73 -33.26 -26.18
C ASP A 735 -0.06 -33.21 -27.50
N LEU A 736 -0.90 -32.20 -27.67
CA LEU A 736 -1.59 -31.94 -28.94
C LEU A 736 -0.59 -31.62 -30.04
N LEU A 737 0.41 -30.76 -29.80
CA LEU A 737 1.46 -30.45 -30.77
C LEU A 737 2.26 -31.70 -31.15
N ALA A 738 2.62 -32.55 -30.18
CA ALA A 738 3.30 -33.81 -30.45
C ALA A 738 2.44 -34.73 -31.35
N LYS A 739 1.13 -34.83 -31.07
CA LYS A 739 0.19 -35.61 -31.89
C LYS A 739 0.04 -35.04 -33.30
N VAL A 740 0.02 -33.71 -33.47
CA VAL A 740 0.00 -33.06 -34.80
C VAL A 740 1.26 -33.44 -35.58
N ALA A 741 2.44 -33.26 -34.99
CA ALA A 741 3.70 -33.58 -35.64
C ALA A 741 3.83 -35.07 -36.00
N MET A 742 3.37 -35.98 -35.14
CA MET A 742 3.35 -37.42 -35.43
C MET A 742 2.33 -37.81 -36.51
N ARG A 743 1.18 -37.13 -36.58
CA ARG A 743 0.13 -37.42 -37.57
C ARG A 743 0.50 -36.93 -38.97
N PHE A 744 1.25 -35.84 -39.07
CA PHE A 744 1.63 -35.22 -40.34
C PHE A 744 3.17 -35.17 -40.51
N PRO A 745 3.85 -36.33 -40.64
CA PRO A 745 5.31 -36.39 -40.73
C PRO A 745 5.88 -35.71 -41.99
N ASP A 746 5.08 -35.61 -43.05
CA ASP A 746 5.44 -34.95 -44.32
C ASP A 746 5.20 -33.43 -44.31
N CYS A 747 4.70 -32.87 -43.19
CA CYS A 747 4.53 -31.44 -42.98
C CYS A 747 5.55 -30.92 -41.96
N LEU A 748 5.91 -29.64 -42.05
CA LEU A 748 6.68 -28.93 -41.03
C LEU A 748 5.72 -28.30 -40.01
N LEU A 749 5.88 -28.63 -38.73
CA LEU A 749 5.30 -27.88 -37.62
C LEU A 749 6.24 -26.73 -37.24
N LEU A 750 5.89 -25.51 -37.62
CA LEU A 750 6.73 -24.32 -37.44
C LEU A 750 6.23 -23.46 -36.28
N MET A 751 7.04 -23.35 -35.22
CA MET A 751 6.74 -22.63 -34.00
C MET A 751 7.58 -21.34 -33.90
N VAL A 752 6.91 -20.18 -33.93
CA VAL A 752 7.58 -18.87 -33.87
C VAL A 752 7.20 -18.12 -32.60
N GLY A 753 8.17 -17.80 -31.75
CA GLY A 753 7.95 -17.10 -30.49
C GLY A 753 8.86 -17.58 -29.37
N ASN A 754 8.83 -16.84 -28.24
CA ASN A 754 9.61 -17.20 -27.05
C ASN A 754 9.04 -18.45 -26.38
N ASP A 755 9.90 -19.42 -26.07
CA ASP A 755 9.56 -20.69 -25.42
C ASP A 755 9.85 -20.62 -23.92
N THR A 756 8.76 -20.50 -23.16
CA THR A 756 8.76 -20.52 -21.68
C THR A 756 8.16 -21.81 -21.13
N ALA A 757 7.54 -22.63 -21.97
CA ALA A 757 6.94 -23.92 -21.60
C ALA A 757 7.92 -25.10 -21.68
N GLY A 758 9.12 -24.89 -22.24
CA GLY A 758 10.04 -25.97 -22.55
C GLY A 758 9.58 -26.83 -23.74
N ALA A 759 8.76 -26.26 -24.63
CA ALA A 759 8.19 -26.94 -25.79
C ALA A 759 9.28 -27.49 -26.73
N ARG A 760 10.36 -26.72 -26.94
CA ARG A 760 11.51 -27.13 -27.76
C ARG A 760 12.17 -28.39 -27.22
N GLN A 761 12.34 -28.47 -25.89
CA GLN A 761 12.93 -29.65 -25.25
C GLN A 761 11.97 -30.85 -25.32
N HIS A 762 10.68 -30.63 -25.08
CA HIS A 762 9.67 -31.67 -25.11
C HIS A 762 9.52 -32.31 -26.51
N LEU A 763 9.50 -31.49 -27.56
CA LEU A 763 9.29 -31.94 -28.95
C LEU A 763 10.58 -32.26 -29.72
N ARG A 764 11.76 -32.20 -29.08
CA ARG A 764 13.09 -32.38 -29.73
C ARG A 764 13.28 -33.71 -30.48
N HIS A 765 12.48 -34.71 -30.13
CA HIS A 765 12.56 -36.06 -30.70
C HIS A 765 11.80 -36.20 -32.03
N LEU A 766 11.03 -35.18 -32.42
CA LEU A 766 10.26 -35.13 -33.65
C LEU A 766 11.04 -34.31 -34.69
N SER A 767 11.40 -34.93 -35.81
CA SER A 767 12.28 -34.33 -36.84
C SER A 767 11.59 -33.29 -37.73
N ASN A 768 10.27 -33.19 -37.63
CA ASN A 768 9.43 -32.28 -38.41
C ASN A 768 8.90 -31.09 -37.60
N VAL A 769 9.51 -30.77 -36.46
CA VAL A 769 9.18 -29.60 -35.64
C VAL A 769 10.36 -28.63 -35.65
N GLU A 770 10.12 -27.36 -35.97
CA GLU A 770 11.15 -26.31 -35.97
C GLU A 770 10.71 -25.13 -35.10
N PHE A 771 11.65 -24.59 -34.31
CA PHE A 771 11.45 -23.44 -33.45
C PHE A 771 12.33 -22.29 -33.90
N ILE A 772 11.71 -21.17 -34.28
CA ILE A 772 12.43 -19.97 -34.72
C ILE A 772 12.91 -19.13 -33.52
N GLY A 773 12.15 -19.13 -32.43
CA GLY A 773 12.36 -18.19 -31.32
C GLY A 773 11.59 -16.88 -31.53
N GLU A 774 11.85 -15.89 -30.68
CA GLU A 774 11.19 -14.58 -30.74
C GLU A 774 11.67 -13.77 -31.94
N VAL A 775 10.73 -13.13 -32.65
CA VAL A 775 11.00 -12.30 -33.84
C VAL A 775 10.27 -10.96 -33.71
N PRO A 776 10.76 -9.88 -34.33
CA PRO A 776 10.08 -8.58 -34.30
C PRO A 776 8.68 -8.67 -34.92
N TYR A 777 7.71 -7.95 -34.34
CA TYR A 777 6.31 -7.94 -34.80
C TYR A 777 6.16 -7.63 -36.30
N ALA A 778 6.97 -6.71 -36.83
CA ALA A 778 6.97 -6.34 -38.25
C ALA A 778 7.32 -7.51 -39.19
N THR A 779 7.95 -8.58 -38.68
CA THR A 779 8.36 -9.75 -39.45
C THR A 779 7.34 -10.90 -39.41
N LEU A 780 6.28 -10.80 -38.61
CA LEU A 780 5.26 -11.86 -38.52
C LEU A 780 4.59 -12.18 -39.87
N PRO A 781 4.26 -11.19 -40.75
CA PRO A 781 3.70 -11.47 -42.08
C PRO A 781 4.60 -12.38 -42.93
N PHE A 782 5.92 -12.29 -42.82
CA PHE A 782 6.88 -13.14 -43.55
C PHE A 782 6.71 -14.64 -43.23
N TYR A 783 6.42 -14.97 -41.97
CA TYR A 783 6.14 -16.34 -41.57
C TYR A 783 4.69 -16.74 -41.88
N LEU A 784 3.74 -15.87 -41.60
CA LEU A 784 2.31 -16.11 -41.83
C LEU A 784 2.02 -16.46 -43.28
N ALA A 785 2.62 -15.74 -44.23
CA ALA A 785 2.44 -15.96 -45.66
C ALA A 785 2.76 -17.41 -46.07
N SER A 786 3.69 -18.07 -45.36
CA SER A 786 4.12 -19.44 -45.62
C SER A 786 3.29 -20.51 -44.92
N PHE A 787 2.44 -20.16 -43.96
CA PHE A 787 1.59 -21.15 -43.28
C PHE A 787 0.51 -21.64 -44.24
N ASP A 788 0.40 -22.95 -44.40
CA ASP A 788 -0.73 -23.60 -45.08
C ASP A 788 -1.92 -23.74 -44.13
N VAL A 789 -1.64 -24.02 -42.85
CA VAL A 789 -2.65 -24.07 -41.77
C VAL A 789 -2.11 -23.35 -40.54
N CYS A 790 -2.90 -22.47 -39.95
CA CYS A 790 -2.56 -21.75 -38.72
C CYS A 790 -3.21 -22.44 -37.51
N LEU A 791 -2.47 -22.65 -36.43
CA LEU A 791 -2.97 -23.33 -35.23
C LEU A 791 -3.25 -22.37 -34.09
N LEU A 792 -4.21 -22.76 -33.23
CA LEU A 792 -4.37 -22.29 -31.85
C LEU A 792 -4.47 -23.51 -30.92
N PRO A 793 -3.33 -24.14 -30.59
CA PRO A 793 -3.25 -25.39 -29.85
C PRO A 793 -3.25 -25.12 -28.33
N PHE A 794 -4.31 -24.49 -27.84
CA PHE A 794 -4.41 -24.11 -26.43
C PHE A 794 -4.96 -25.25 -25.58
N GLN A 795 -4.58 -25.30 -24.31
CA GLN A 795 -5.25 -26.09 -23.30
C GLN A 795 -6.61 -25.45 -22.96
N VAL A 796 -7.56 -26.23 -22.45
CA VAL A 796 -8.83 -25.72 -21.93
C VAL A 796 -8.70 -25.51 -20.43
N ILE A 797 -8.28 -24.31 -20.04
CA ILE A 797 -8.02 -23.90 -18.64
C ILE A 797 -8.68 -22.54 -18.37
N PRO A 798 -8.91 -22.14 -17.11
CA PRO A 798 -9.57 -20.86 -16.81
C PRO A 798 -8.97 -19.66 -17.55
N LEU A 799 -7.64 -19.59 -17.66
CA LEU A 799 -6.94 -18.55 -18.43
C LEU A 799 -7.38 -18.51 -19.90
N THR A 800 -7.43 -19.65 -20.59
CA THR A 800 -7.76 -19.72 -22.02
C THR A 800 -9.26 -19.63 -22.29
N LEU A 801 -10.11 -19.99 -21.32
CA LEU A 801 -11.55 -19.75 -21.36
C LEU A 801 -11.90 -18.25 -21.38
N ALA A 802 -11.08 -17.45 -20.68
CA ALA A 802 -11.19 -15.99 -20.66
C ALA A 802 -10.49 -15.29 -21.84
N THR A 803 -9.71 -16.02 -22.65
CA THR A 803 -8.86 -15.44 -23.68
C THR A 803 -9.62 -15.13 -24.97
N ASN A 804 -9.50 -13.88 -25.45
CA ASN A 804 -9.87 -13.51 -26.82
C ASN A 804 -8.59 -13.44 -27.70
N PRO A 805 -8.30 -14.46 -28.54
CA PRO A 805 -6.97 -14.61 -29.14
C PRO A 805 -6.74 -13.70 -30.34
N VAL A 806 -5.83 -12.73 -30.18
CA VAL A 806 -5.38 -11.79 -31.25
C VAL A 806 -5.01 -12.52 -32.55
N LYS A 807 -4.31 -13.66 -32.44
CA LYS A 807 -3.81 -14.44 -33.58
C LYS A 807 -4.89 -14.84 -34.57
N VAL A 808 -6.12 -15.11 -34.12
CA VAL A 808 -7.21 -15.44 -35.04
C VAL A 808 -7.43 -14.29 -36.00
N TYR A 809 -7.58 -13.06 -35.48
CA TYR A 809 -7.79 -11.88 -36.32
C TYR A 809 -6.62 -11.71 -37.30
N GLU A 810 -5.37 -11.88 -36.84
CA GLU A 810 -4.17 -11.76 -37.68
C GLU A 810 -4.12 -12.83 -38.81
N TYR A 811 -4.54 -14.07 -38.53
CA TYR A 811 -4.63 -15.14 -39.53
C TYR A 811 -5.76 -14.91 -40.53
N LEU A 812 -6.92 -14.46 -40.07
CA LEU A 812 -8.07 -14.13 -40.92
C LEU A 812 -7.79 -12.90 -41.80
N CYS A 813 -7.06 -11.93 -41.27
CA CYS A 813 -6.48 -10.79 -41.99
C CYS A 813 -5.72 -11.29 -43.26
N ALA A 814 -4.97 -12.38 -43.18
CA ALA A 814 -4.25 -13.02 -44.31
C ALA A 814 -5.08 -14.09 -45.06
N GLY A 815 -6.37 -14.26 -44.76
CA GLY A 815 -7.25 -15.24 -45.39
C GLY A 815 -6.94 -16.71 -45.07
N LYS A 816 -6.15 -16.99 -44.04
CA LYS A 816 -5.61 -18.34 -43.76
C LYS A 816 -6.65 -19.27 -43.13
N GLU A 817 -6.50 -20.57 -43.37
CA GLU A 817 -7.19 -21.60 -42.58
C GLU A 817 -6.67 -21.58 -41.14
N VAL A 818 -7.60 -21.52 -40.19
CA VAL A 818 -7.31 -21.51 -38.76
C VAL A 818 -7.97 -22.72 -38.12
N VAL A 819 -7.20 -23.48 -37.35
CA VAL A 819 -7.69 -24.61 -36.54
C VAL A 819 -7.42 -24.32 -35.07
N SER A 820 -8.46 -24.34 -34.26
CA SER A 820 -8.40 -24.08 -32.82
C SER A 820 -9.08 -25.18 -32.01
N ILE A 821 -8.67 -25.34 -30.75
CA ILE A 821 -9.49 -26.06 -29.78
C ILE A 821 -10.78 -25.25 -29.55
N SER A 822 -11.89 -25.93 -29.26
CA SER A 822 -13.20 -25.29 -29.06
C SER A 822 -13.24 -24.53 -27.73
N LEU A 823 -12.74 -23.29 -27.75
CA LEU A 823 -12.91 -22.31 -26.68
C LEU A 823 -14.20 -21.51 -26.88
N PRO A 824 -14.84 -20.98 -25.82
CA PRO A 824 -16.06 -20.19 -25.94
C PRO A 824 -15.93 -19.03 -26.93
N GLU A 825 -14.81 -18.32 -26.90
CA GLU A 825 -14.55 -17.19 -27.79
C GLU A 825 -14.45 -17.58 -29.26
N MET A 826 -14.27 -18.87 -29.60
CA MET A 826 -14.23 -19.29 -31.01
C MET A 826 -15.60 -19.19 -31.69
N HIS A 827 -16.69 -19.21 -30.92
CA HIS A 827 -18.05 -19.15 -31.46
C HIS A 827 -18.31 -17.87 -32.27
N GLN A 828 -17.65 -16.76 -31.94
CA GLN A 828 -17.82 -15.49 -32.65
C GLN A 828 -17.35 -15.53 -34.11
N PHE A 829 -16.44 -16.45 -34.44
CA PHE A 829 -15.87 -16.56 -35.78
C PHE A 829 -16.70 -17.47 -36.69
N GLY A 830 -17.70 -18.19 -36.14
CA GLY A 830 -18.55 -19.10 -36.92
C GLY A 830 -17.74 -20.07 -37.79
N ASP A 831 -18.10 -20.15 -39.07
CA ASP A 831 -17.45 -21.04 -40.04
C ASP A 831 -16.08 -20.52 -40.54
N LEU A 832 -15.66 -19.31 -40.14
CA LEU A 832 -14.36 -18.75 -40.54
C LEU A 832 -13.18 -19.50 -39.91
N VAL A 833 -13.41 -20.15 -38.76
CA VAL A 833 -12.41 -20.91 -37.98
C VAL A 833 -12.90 -22.34 -37.76
N ARG A 834 -12.04 -23.33 -38.01
CA ARG A 834 -12.35 -24.72 -37.69
C ARG A 834 -12.06 -25.00 -36.22
N THR A 835 -12.97 -25.68 -35.55
CA THR A 835 -12.80 -26.05 -34.14
C THR A 835 -12.86 -27.56 -33.92
N GLY A 836 -12.01 -28.05 -33.03
CA GLY A 836 -12.07 -29.42 -32.47
C GLY A 836 -12.34 -29.36 -30.98
N HIS A 837 -13.17 -30.28 -30.45
CA HIS A 837 -13.50 -30.32 -29.02
C HIS A 837 -12.49 -31.15 -28.20
N ASP A 838 -11.70 -31.97 -28.87
CA ASP A 838 -10.66 -32.82 -28.30
C ASP A 838 -9.49 -32.97 -29.29
N HIS A 839 -8.44 -33.71 -28.90
CA HIS A 839 -7.26 -33.88 -29.75
C HIS A 839 -7.59 -34.61 -31.06
N ALA A 840 -8.52 -35.57 -31.06
CA ALA A 840 -8.84 -36.36 -32.24
C ALA A 840 -9.57 -35.51 -33.28
N THR A 841 -10.63 -34.82 -32.85
CA THR A 841 -11.40 -33.90 -33.69
C THR A 841 -10.55 -32.71 -34.13
N PHE A 842 -9.63 -32.21 -33.30
CA PHE A 842 -8.67 -31.17 -33.71
C PHE A 842 -7.78 -31.67 -34.85
N LEU A 843 -7.19 -32.87 -34.75
CA LEU A 843 -6.36 -33.45 -35.81
C LEU A 843 -7.15 -33.66 -37.10
N ASP A 844 -8.42 -34.09 -37.01
CA ASP A 844 -9.30 -34.23 -38.17
C ASP A 844 -9.57 -32.87 -38.85
N GLN A 845 -9.64 -31.77 -38.09
CA GLN A 845 -9.77 -30.43 -38.67
C GLN A 845 -8.47 -29.95 -39.32
N VAL A 846 -7.30 -30.28 -38.75
CA VAL A 846 -6.00 -30.01 -39.39
C VAL A 846 -5.88 -30.77 -40.71
N ASP A 847 -6.29 -32.04 -40.75
CA ASP A 847 -6.30 -32.86 -41.97
C ASP A 847 -7.19 -32.22 -43.05
N LYS A 848 -8.42 -31.85 -42.70
CA LYS A 848 -9.33 -31.13 -43.60
C LYS A 848 -8.73 -29.81 -44.09
N ALA A 849 -8.13 -29.01 -43.21
CA ALA A 849 -7.51 -27.74 -43.57
C ALA A 849 -6.32 -27.91 -44.53
N LEU A 850 -5.52 -28.98 -44.39
CA LEU A 850 -4.37 -29.25 -45.25
C LEU A 850 -4.75 -29.72 -46.66
N PHE A 851 -5.86 -30.45 -46.80
CA PHE A 851 -6.18 -31.18 -48.03
C PHE A 851 -7.46 -30.71 -48.74
N THR A 852 -8.21 -29.77 -48.17
CA THR A 852 -9.32 -29.09 -48.86
C THR A 852 -8.77 -27.92 -49.66
N GLU A 853 -9.17 -27.78 -50.93
CA GLU A 853 -8.85 -26.57 -51.70
C GLU A 853 -9.47 -25.34 -51.02
N LEU A 854 -8.68 -24.27 -50.91
CA LEU A 854 -9.15 -23.00 -50.36
C LEU A 854 -10.23 -22.43 -51.26
N ASP A 855 -11.44 -22.25 -50.73
CA ASP A 855 -12.52 -21.54 -51.40
C ASP A 855 -12.19 -20.03 -51.46
N PRO A 856 -12.03 -19.43 -52.65
CA PRO A 856 -11.76 -18.00 -52.77
C PRO A 856 -12.82 -17.13 -52.09
N ALA A 857 -14.08 -17.57 -52.06
CA ALA A 857 -15.15 -16.84 -51.38
C ALA A 857 -14.94 -16.82 -49.86
N LEU A 858 -14.51 -17.95 -49.28
CA LEU A 858 -14.22 -18.04 -47.85
C LEU A 858 -12.96 -17.25 -47.47
N ILE A 859 -11.93 -17.22 -48.32
CA ILE A 859 -10.77 -16.33 -48.14
C ILE A 859 -11.22 -14.88 -48.04
N GLU A 860 -12.05 -14.43 -48.99
CA GLU A 860 -12.58 -13.07 -49.02
C GLU A 860 -13.43 -12.77 -47.77
N GLU A 861 -14.29 -13.71 -47.36
CA GLU A 861 -15.12 -13.57 -46.15
C GLU A 861 -14.28 -13.39 -44.88
N ARG A 862 -13.21 -14.18 -44.73
CA ARG A 862 -12.26 -14.05 -43.61
C ARG A 862 -11.60 -12.67 -43.58
N GLN A 863 -11.16 -12.18 -44.73
CA GLN A 863 -10.52 -10.87 -44.86
C GLN A 863 -11.53 -9.73 -44.59
N GLN A 864 -12.74 -9.83 -45.13
CA GLN A 864 -13.81 -8.85 -44.88
C GLN A 864 -14.21 -8.80 -43.40
N PHE A 865 -14.33 -9.96 -42.75
CA PHE A 865 -14.56 -10.01 -41.30
C PHE A 865 -13.44 -9.30 -40.56
N ALA A 866 -12.17 -9.64 -40.83
CA ALA A 866 -11.02 -9.05 -40.17
C ALA A 866 -10.89 -7.54 -40.40
N ALA A 867 -11.24 -7.03 -41.59
CA ALA A 867 -11.28 -5.59 -41.91
C ALA A 867 -12.30 -4.82 -41.04
N GLY A 868 -13.36 -5.48 -40.58
CA GLY A 868 -14.32 -4.94 -39.61
C GLY A 868 -13.87 -5.05 -38.15
N GLN A 869 -12.70 -5.65 -37.86
CA GLN A 869 -12.20 -5.91 -36.52
C GLN A 869 -10.83 -5.24 -36.29
N THR A 870 -10.78 -3.91 -36.36
CA THR A 870 -9.56 -3.11 -36.17
C THR A 870 -9.54 -2.33 -34.86
N TRP A 871 -8.36 -1.87 -34.44
CA TRP A 871 -8.20 -1.05 -33.23
C TRP A 871 -8.97 0.28 -33.29
N THR A 872 -9.11 0.88 -34.49
CA THR A 872 -9.97 2.06 -34.70
C THR A 872 -11.44 1.77 -34.43
N HIS A 873 -11.93 0.57 -34.73
CA HIS A 873 -13.29 0.17 -34.33
C HIS A 873 -13.40 0.07 -32.80
N ARG A 874 -12.42 -0.57 -32.14
CA ARG A 874 -12.40 -0.72 -30.68
C ARG A 874 -12.39 0.61 -29.93
N ILE A 875 -11.63 1.58 -30.43
CA ILE A 875 -11.60 2.90 -29.80
C ILE A 875 -12.91 3.67 -29.98
N ASN A 876 -13.60 3.48 -31.10
CA ASN A 876 -14.93 4.05 -31.32
C ASN A 876 -15.95 3.46 -30.34
N ASP A 877 -15.90 2.15 -30.13
CA ASP A 877 -16.75 1.45 -29.16
C ASP A 877 -16.46 1.94 -27.73
N LEU A 878 -15.18 2.07 -27.35
CA LEU A 878 -14.77 2.56 -26.04
C LEU A 878 -15.26 3.99 -25.78
N VAL A 879 -15.04 4.90 -26.73
CA VAL A 879 -15.49 6.30 -26.64
C VAL A 879 -17.03 6.37 -26.62
N GLY A 880 -17.70 5.55 -27.41
CA GLY A 880 -19.15 5.41 -27.39
C GLY A 880 -19.67 4.98 -26.02
N GLY A 881 -19.06 3.95 -25.44
CA GLY A 881 -19.38 3.47 -24.10
C GLY A 881 -19.21 4.51 -23.01
N LEU A 882 -18.07 5.22 -23.01
CA LEU A 882 -17.78 6.32 -22.10
C LEU A 882 -18.84 7.43 -22.17
N ALA A 883 -19.34 7.74 -23.37
CA ALA A 883 -20.37 8.75 -23.57
C ALA A 883 -21.76 8.31 -23.04
N THR A 884 -21.98 7.01 -22.82
CA THR A 884 -23.24 6.47 -22.29
C THR A 884 -23.26 6.28 -20.77
N LEU A 885 -22.13 6.52 -20.09
CA LEU A 885 -22.06 6.36 -18.63
C LEU A 885 -23.03 7.32 -17.93
N PRO A 886 -23.80 6.83 -16.94
CA PRO A 886 -24.62 7.71 -16.13
C PRO A 886 -23.71 8.63 -15.31
N GLN A 887 -24.10 9.89 -15.20
CA GLN A 887 -23.52 10.84 -14.26
C GLN A 887 -24.55 11.09 -13.16
N PRO A 888 -24.20 10.95 -11.87
CA PRO A 888 -25.13 11.30 -10.79
C PRO A 888 -25.57 12.76 -10.94
N GLN A 889 -26.83 13.05 -10.58
CA GLN A 889 -27.29 14.43 -10.67
C GLN A 889 -26.71 15.24 -9.50
N ILE A 890 -26.25 16.45 -9.77
CA ILE A 890 -25.71 17.35 -8.73
C ILE A 890 -26.55 18.62 -8.70
N SER A 891 -27.06 18.98 -7.53
CA SER A 891 -27.79 20.24 -7.33
C SER A 891 -26.90 21.27 -6.64
N VAL A 892 -26.65 22.40 -7.30
CA VAL A 892 -25.92 23.54 -6.75
C VAL A 892 -26.92 24.59 -6.27
N ILE A 893 -26.94 24.83 -4.97
CA ILE A 893 -27.78 25.80 -4.29
C ILE A 893 -26.95 27.07 -4.08
N VAL A 894 -27.41 28.16 -4.68
CA VAL A 894 -26.81 29.49 -4.55
C VAL A 894 -27.79 30.41 -3.84
N VAL A 895 -27.45 30.84 -2.63
CA VAL A 895 -28.20 31.88 -1.91
C VAL A 895 -27.63 33.24 -2.24
N THR A 896 -28.51 34.20 -2.55
CA THR A 896 -28.10 35.58 -2.86
C THR A 896 -28.95 36.61 -2.11
N TYR A 897 -28.33 37.75 -1.81
CA TYR A 897 -28.95 38.94 -1.22
C TYR A 897 -28.15 40.17 -1.68
N ASN A 898 -28.70 40.89 -2.65
CA ASN A 898 -28.05 41.95 -3.42
C ASN A 898 -26.77 41.48 -4.14
N ASN A 899 -25.94 42.43 -4.57
CA ASN A 899 -24.64 42.19 -5.22
C ASN A 899 -24.79 41.48 -6.58
N LEU A 900 -25.63 42.04 -7.46
CA LEU A 900 -25.87 41.52 -8.80
C LEU A 900 -24.60 41.11 -9.56
N GLU A 901 -23.55 41.94 -9.53
CA GLU A 901 -22.33 41.66 -10.30
C GLU A 901 -21.54 40.45 -9.77
N LEU A 902 -21.57 40.19 -8.45
CA LEU A 902 -20.98 38.98 -7.88
C LEU A 902 -21.82 37.75 -8.24
N THR A 903 -23.15 37.87 -8.14
CA THR A 903 -24.08 36.81 -8.53
C THR A 903 -23.88 36.41 -10.00
N LYS A 904 -23.75 37.38 -10.91
CA LYS A 904 -23.41 37.15 -12.32
C LYS A 904 -22.08 36.41 -12.46
N ALA A 905 -21.03 36.89 -11.81
CA ALA A 905 -19.71 36.29 -11.89
C ALA A 905 -19.68 34.84 -11.38
N CYS A 906 -20.39 34.56 -10.28
CA CYS A 906 -20.55 33.23 -9.71
C CYS A 906 -21.24 32.28 -10.70
N LEU A 907 -22.44 32.63 -11.17
CA LEU A 907 -23.21 31.79 -12.09
C LEU A 907 -22.48 31.61 -13.44
N ASP A 908 -21.86 32.64 -13.97
CA ASP A 908 -21.00 32.56 -15.17
C ASP A 908 -19.83 31.59 -14.96
N SER A 909 -19.21 31.57 -13.78
CA SER A 909 -18.10 30.66 -13.48
C SER A 909 -18.57 29.21 -13.39
N ILE A 910 -19.75 28.96 -12.81
CA ILE A 910 -20.37 27.62 -12.77
C ILE A 910 -20.62 27.12 -14.19
N GLU A 911 -21.21 27.94 -15.06
CA GLU A 911 -21.50 27.58 -16.46
C GLU A 911 -20.24 27.29 -17.28
N ARG A 912 -19.13 28.02 -17.01
CA ARG A 912 -17.88 27.86 -17.77
C ARG A 912 -17.01 26.70 -17.31
N TYR A 913 -16.98 26.42 -16.01
CA TYR A 913 -15.90 25.62 -15.42
C TYR A 913 -16.35 24.32 -14.74
N SER A 914 -17.66 24.07 -14.63
CA SER A 914 -18.13 22.83 -14.00
C SER A 914 -17.83 21.59 -14.84
N ASP A 915 -17.84 21.68 -16.18
CA ASP A 915 -17.59 20.57 -17.11
C ASP A 915 -18.30 19.26 -16.69
N TYR A 916 -19.57 19.40 -16.31
CA TYR A 916 -20.40 18.33 -15.76
C TYR A 916 -21.80 18.43 -16.35
N ALA A 917 -22.27 17.37 -17.00
CA ALA A 917 -23.46 17.44 -17.83
C ALA A 917 -24.76 17.39 -17.01
N ASN A 918 -24.78 16.61 -15.93
CA ASN A 918 -25.98 16.38 -15.11
C ASN A 918 -26.02 17.34 -13.90
N LEU A 919 -26.04 18.65 -14.18
CA LEU A 919 -25.97 19.71 -13.18
C LEU A 919 -27.28 20.51 -13.12
N GLU A 920 -27.86 20.62 -11.93
CA GLU A 920 -28.99 21.49 -11.60
C GLU A 920 -28.49 22.71 -10.81
N ILE A 921 -28.95 23.91 -11.16
CA ILE A 921 -28.60 25.14 -10.44
C ILE A 921 -29.87 25.77 -9.86
N ILE A 922 -29.90 25.94 -8.54
CA ILE A 922 -31.02 26.50 -7.79
C ILE A 922 -30.55 27.80 -7.14
N VAL A 923 -31.13 28.91 -7.57
CA VAL A 923 -30.84 30.22 -6.96
C VAL A 923 -31.98 30.62 -6.03
N VAL A 924 -31.65 30.92 -4.77
CA VAL A 924 -32.59 31.45 -3.78
C VAL A 924 -32.24 32.92 -3.53
N ASP A 925 -33.04 33.81 -4.10
CA ASP A 925 -32.96 35.25 -3.82
C ASP A 925 -33.65 35.55 -2.50
N ASN A 926 -32.88 36.00 -1.52
CA ASN A 926 -33.33 36.21 -0.15
C ASN A 926 -33.90 37.63 0.07
N ALA A 927 -34.73 38.09 -0.88
CA ALA A 927 -35.32 39.43 -0.97
C ALA A 927 -34.31 40.54 -1.28
N SER A 928 -33.60 40.42 -2.40
CA SER A 928 -32.72 41.49 -2.89
C SER A 928 -33.52 42.74 -3.27
N GLU A 929 -32.94 43.91 -3.01
CA GLU A 929 -33.54 45.23 -3.31
C GLU A 929 -32.90 45.91 -4.54
N ASP A 930 -31.80 45.35 -5.06
CA ASP A 930 -31.17 45.78 -6.31
C ASP A 930 -31.77 45.08 -7.55
N ASP A 931 -31.15 45.23 -8.72
CA ASP A 931 -31.64 44.64 -9.98
C ASP A 931 -31.53 43.10 -10.04
N THR A 932 -31.08 42.44 -8.96
CA THR A 932 -30.88 40.99 -8.90
C THR A 932 -32.13 40.16 -9.22
N PRO A 933 -33.32 40.43 -8.66
CA PRO A 933 -34.51 39.61 -8.94
C PRO A 933 -34.95 39.68 -10.41
N VAL A 934 -34.83 40.86 -11.03
CA VAL A 934 -35.18 41.07 -12.45
C VAL A 934 -34.22 40.30 -13.35
N TRP A 935 -32.92 40.39 -13.06
CA TRP A 935 -31.91 39.68 -13.83
C TRP A 935 -32.03 38.15 -13.65
N LEU A 936 -32.21 37.66 -12.42
CA LEU A 936 -32.39 36.24 -12.13
C LEU A 936 -33.63 35.64 -12.79
N THR A 937 -34.73 36.39 -12.85
CA THR A 937 -35.93 35.96 -13.58
C THR A 937 -35.60 35.68 -15.04
N THR A 938 -34.82 36.56 -15.68
CA THR A 938 -34.36 36.35 -17.05
C THR A 938 -33.39 35.16 -17.15
N TRP A 939 -32.40 35.09 -16.27
CA TRP A 939 -31.41 34.00 -16.23
C TRP A 939 -32.07 32.62 -16.08
N SER A 940 -33.10 32.50 -15.24
CA SER A 940 -33.81 31.24 -14.97
C SER A 940 -34.51 30.68 -16.21
N THR A 941 -34.95 31.55 -17.13
CA THR A 941 -35.57 31.13 -18.40
C THR A 941 -34.56 30.74 -19.49
N GLY A 942 -33.27 31.02 -19.27
CA GLY A 942 -32.21 30.83 -20.26
C GLY A 942 -31.61 29.42 -20.34
N GLY A 943 -31.92 28.52 -19.41
CA GLY A 943 -31.35 27.16 -19.35
C GLY A 943 -32.33 26.13 -18.80
N ARG A 944 -32.14 24.85 -19.14
CA ARG A 944 -33.11 23.77 -18.85
C ARG A 944 -33.15 23.37 -17.37
N ASP A 945 -32.02 23.42 -16.68
CA ASP A 945 -31.87 22.93 -15.30
C ASP A 945 -31.58 24.08 -14.32
N ARG A 946 -32.30 25.20 -14.50
CA ARG A 946 -32.22 26.40 -13.67
C ARG A 946 -33.52 26.57 -12.89
N LYS A 947 -33.42 26.69 -11.57
CA LYS A 947 -34.55 27.00 -10.67
C LYS A 947 -34.29 28.31 -9.95
N LEU A 948 -35.36 29.08 -9.73
CA LEU A 948 -35.32 30.35 -9.02
C LEU A 948 -36.39 30.38 -7.94
N ILE A 949 -35.99 30.74 -6.72
CA ILE A 949 -36.88 31.02 -5.59
C ILE A 949 -36.70 32.48 -5.20
N LEU A 950 -37.78 33.27 -5.23
CA LEU A 950 -37.78 34.67 -4.82
C LEU A 950 -38.50 34.80 -3.47
N ASN A 951 -37.75 35.14 -2.41
CA ASN A 951 -38.32 35.42 -1.10
C ASN A 951 -38.90 36.84 -1.03
N LYS A 952 -39.90 37.03 -0.17
CA LYS A 952 -40.52 38.35 0.08
C LYS A 952 -39.79 39.16 1.14
N ASP A 953 -39.02 38.48 1.98
CA ASP A 953 -38.28 38.99 3.12
C ASP A 953 -36.97 38.20 3.27
N ASN A 954 -35.96 38.80 3.89
CA ASN A 954 -34.68 38.14 4.14
C ASN A 954 -34.82 37.16 5.30
N ARG A 955 -34.83 35.86 4.98
CA ARG A 955 -35.02 34.76 5.94
C ARG A 955 -33.73 34.26 6.59
N GLY A 956 -32.59 34.88 6.27
CA GLY A 956 -31.27 34.43 6.73
C GLY A 956 -30.68 33.26 5.92
N PHE A 957 -29.44 32.89 6.23
CA PHE A 957 -28.65 31.95 5.43
C PHE A 957 -29.19 30.51 5.51
N SER A 958 -29.42 30.00 6.72
CA SER A 958 -29.94 28.63 6.93
C SER A 958 -31.27 28.41 6.23
N ALA A 959 -32.24 29.31 6.45
CA ALA A 959 -33.59 29.16 5.89
C ALA A 959 -33.61 29.23 4.36
N ALA A 960 -32.80 30.12 3.76
CA ALA A 960 -32.69 30.22 2.31
C ALA A 960 -32.02 28.98 1.70
N ASN A 961 -30.94 28.46 2.31
CA ASN A 961 -30.33 27.21 1.87
C ASN A 961 -31.29 26.03 2.02
N ASN A 962 -32.02 25.93 3.13
CA ASN A 962 -33.04 24.90 3.34
C ASN A 962 -34.11 24.91 2.23
N GLN A 963 -34.58 26.09 1.80
CA GLN A 963 -35.51 26.19 0.66
C GLN A 963 -34.92 25.62 -0.63
N GLY A 964 -33.64 25.91 -0.90
CA GLY A 964 -32.93 25.36 -2.05
C GLY A 964 -32.73 23.86 -1.95
N LEU A 965 -32.31 23.35 -0.78
CA LEU A 965 -32.11 21.93 -0.51
C LEU A 965 -33.41 21.13 -0.65
N VAL A 966 -34.56 21.68 -0.24
CA VAL A 966 -35.87 21.07 -0.46
C VAL A 966 -36.25 21.00 -1.94
N ALA A 967 -35.83 21.99 -2.75
CA ALA A 967 -36.12 22.04 -4.19
C ALA A 967 -35.15 21.19 -5.03
N ALA A 968 -34.03 20.76 -4.46
CA ALA A 968 -32.96 20.00 -5.11
C ALA A 968 -33.37 18.56 -5.42
N SER A 969 -33.06 18.09 -6.63
CA SER A 969 -33.30 16.69 -7.04
C SER A 969 -32.03 15.84 -7.17
N GLY A 970 -30.84 16.43 -7.06
CA GLY A 970 -29.56 15.74 -7.27
C GLY A 970 -29.18 14.74 -6.17
N ASP A 971 -28.47 13.68 -6.54
CA ASP A 971 -27.89 12.68 -5.64
C ASP A 971 -26.83 13.28 -4.71
N TYR A 972 -26.18 14.35 -5.18
CA TYR A 972 -25.27 15.18 -4.42
C TYR A 972 -25.76 16.62 -4.37
N LEU A 973 -25.53 17.26 -3.22
CA LEU A 973 -25.97 18.61 -2.93
C LEU A 973 -24.74 19.48 -2.75
N VAL A 974 -24.76 20.69 -3.32
CA VAL A 974 -23.70 21.68 -3.15
C VAL A 974 -24.32 22.96 -2.61
N LEU A 975 -23.82 23.43 -1.48
CA LEU A 975 -24.09 24.80 -1.00
C LEU A 975 -22.97 25.69 -1.52
N LEU A 976 -23.33 26.83 -2.13
CA LEU A 976 -22.36 27.75 -2.72
C LEU A 976 -22.80 29.21 -2.51
N ASN A 977 -21.92 30.04 -1.95
CA ASN A 977 -22.20 31.46 -1.82
C ASN A 977 -22.12 32.19 -3.18
N ASN A 978 -22.96 33.22 -3.37
CA ASN A 978 -22.98 34.02 -4.59
C ASN A 978 -21.72 34.90 -4.80
N ASP A 979 -20.87 35.06 -3.78
CA ASP A 979 -19.61 35.81 -3.83
C ASP A 979 -18.38 34.91 -4.04
N THR A 980 -18.60 33.79 -4.74
CA THR A 980 -17.57 32.81 -5.12
C THR A 980 -17.30 32.81 -6.62
N TYR A 981 -16.11 32.32 -6.99
CA TYR A 981 -15.74 32.08 -8.39
C TYR A 981 -15.03 30.72 -8.49
N VAL A 982 -15.68 29.77 -9.16
CA VAL A 982 -15.23 28.37 -9.22
C VAL A 982 -14.16 28.14 -10.29
N THR A 983 -13.42 27.04 -10.19
CA THR A 983 -12.32 26.69 -11.11
C THR A 983 -12.64 25.45 -11.96
N PRO A 984 -11.94 25.24 -13.10
CA PRO A 984 -12.18 24.09 -13.98
C PRO A 984 -12.18 22.74 -13.25
N GLY A 985 -13.23 21.94 -13.45
CA GLY A 985 -13.33 20.57 -12.94
C GLY A 985 -13.62 20.44 -11.44
N TRP A 986 -13.99 21.54 -10.76
CA TRP A 986 -14.21 21.58 -9.31
C TRP A 986 -15.26 20.55 -8.84
N ILE A 987 -16.41 20.46 -9.50
CA ILE A 987 -17.50 19.54 -9.14
C ILE A 987 -17.06 18.08 -9.28
N ALA A 988 -16.51 17.71 -10.44
CA ALA A 988 -16.09 16.34 -10.70
C ALA A 988 -15.01 15.88 -9.72
N THR A 989 -14.12 16.79 -9.31
CA THR A 989 -13.04 16.50 -8.37
C THR A 989 -13.55 16.38 -6.93
N LEU A 990 -14.50 17.22 -6.49
CA LEU A 990 -15.17 17.05 -5.19
C LEU A 990 -15.97 15.75 -5.12
N LEU A 991 -16.73 15.42 -6.18
CA LEU A 991 -17.46 14.17 -6.30
C LEU A 991 -16.52 12.97 -6.18
N ALA A 992 -15.38 12.99 -6.88
CA ALA A 992 -14.40 11.92 -6.82
C ALA A 992 -13.86 11.67 -5.40
N HIS A 993 -13.75 12.70 -4.55
CA HIS A 993 -13.36 12.51 -3.15
C HIS A 993 -14.45 11.83 -2.31
N LEU A 994 -15.72 12.21 -2.52
CA LEU A 994 -16.84 11.53 -1.88
C LEU A 994 -16.89 10.07 -2.32
N ASP A 995 -16.82 9.78 -3.62
CA ASP A 995 -16.87 8.41 -4.16
C ASP A 995 -15.69 7.52 -3.72
N ARG A 996 -14.56 8.12 -3.35
CA ARG A 996 -13.40 7.38 -2.78
C ARG A 996 -13.58 6.97 -1.33
N SER A 997 -14.47 7.63 -0.58
CA SER A 997 -14.64 7.42 0.85
C SER A 997 -16.12 7.31 1.21
N GLU A 998 -16.55 6.10 1.52
CA GLU A 998 -17.93 5.84 1.97
C GLU A 998 -18.27 6.55 3.28
N THR A 999 -17.28 6.90 4.11
CA THR A 999 -17.50 7.61 5.38
C THR A 999 -17.40 9.13 5.26
N LEU A 1000 -16.95 9.67 4.12
CA LEU A 1000 -16.84 11.11 3.92
C LEU A 1000 -18.23 11.68 3.61
N GLY A 1001 -18.78 12.44 4.56
CA GLY A 1001 -20.11 13.01 4.44
C GLY A 1001 -20.12 14.40 3.79
N ILE A 1002 -19.10 15.22 4.09
CA ILE A 1002 -18.97 16.59 3.59
C ILE A 1002 -17.54 16.85 3.11
N VAL A 1003 -17.42 17.48 1.95
CA VAL A 1003 -16.13 17.97 1.43
C VAL A 1003 -16.24 19.42 0.96
N GLY A 1004 -15.29 20.26 1.38
CA GLY A 1004 -15.16 21.65 0.91
C GLY A 1004 -13.83 21.90 0.19
N PRO A 1005 -13.71 22.90 -0.67
CA PRO A 1005 -12.46 23.23 -1.36
C PRO A 1005 -11.55 24.11 -0.51
N VAL A 1006 -10.27 24.19 -0.88
CA VAL A 1006 -9.40 25.26 -0.38
C VAL A 1006 -9.77 26.61 -1.02
N THR A 1007 -9.47 27.70 -0.34
CA THR A 1007 -9.81 29.06 -0.81
C THR A 1007 -8.77 30.11 -0.41
N ASN A 1008 -8.79 31.27 -1.08
CA ASN A 1008 -7.94 32.41 -0.74
C ASN A 1008 -8.33 33.06 0.58
N ASN A 1009 -9.59 32.93 1.00
CA ASN A 1009 -10.10 33.74 2.09
C ASN A 1009 -11.29 33.08 2.81
N ILE A 1010 -11.03 32.59 4.02
CA ILE A 1010 -12.06 32.09 4.95
C ILE A 1010 -11.51 32.14 6.39
N GLY A 1011 -12.36 31.90 7.39
CA GLY A 1011 -12.02 31.95 8.82
C GLY A 1011 -11.46 30.66 9.42
N ASN A 1012 -11.17 29.63 8.62
CA ASN A 1012 -10.75 28.31 9.10
C ASN A 1012 -9.57 27.74 8.27
N GLU A 1013 -9.31 26.45 8.44
CA GLU A 1013 -8.21 25.71 7.86
C GLU A 1013 -8.32 25.63 6.32
N ALA A 1014 -9.47 25.86 5.68
CA ALA A 1014 -9.56 25.84 4.21
C ALA A 1014 -8.82 27.00 3.53
N ARG A 1015 -8.35 28.01 4.29
CA ARG A 1015 -7.60 29.14 3.73
C ARG A 1015 -6.16 28.76 3.39
N ILE A 1016 -5.75 29.06 2.15
CA ILE A 1016 -4.36 28.92 1.68
C ILE A 1016 -3.72 30.28 1.38
N ASP A 1017 -2.39 30.36 1.43
CA ASP A 1017 -1.65 31.54 0.98
C ASP A 1017 -1.53 31.54 -0.54
N ILE A 1018 -2.35 32.34 -1.19
CA ILE A 1018 -2.40 32.47 -2.64
C ILE A 1018 -2.61 33.94 -3.04
N SER A 1019 -1.94 34.37 -4.10
CA SER A 1019 -2.03 35.74 -4.60
C SER A 1019 -1.99 35.79 -6.12
N TYR A 1020 -2.85 36.64 -6.68
CA TYR A 1020 -3.00 36.90 -8.11
C TYR A 1020 -3.59 38.29 -8.31
N ASP A 1021 -3.40 38.86 -9.50
CA ASP A 1021 -3.84 40.22 -9.82
C ASP A 1021 -5.20 40.24 -10.55
N THR A 1022 -5.51 39.19 -11.31
CA THR A 1022 -6.76 39.04 -12.09
C THR A 1022 -7.37 37.65 -11.91
N MET A 1023 -8.67 37.49 -12.22
CA MET A 1023 -9.33 36.18 -12.23
C MET A 1023 -8.73 35.22 -13.26
N GLU A 1024 -8.22 35.73 -14.39
CA GLU A 1024 -7.51 34.89 -15.37
C GLU A 1024 -6.20 34.33 -14.77
N SER A 1025 -5.37 35.19 -14.16
CA SER A 1025 -4.16 34.74 -13.48
C SER A 1025 -4.45 33.85 -12.26
N MET A 1026 -5.61 34.02 -11.63
CA MET A 1026 -6.07 33.16 -10.54
C MET A 1026 -6.19 31.71 -10.99
N LEU A 1027 -6.77 31.46 -12.18
CA LEU A 1027 -6.96 30.09 -12.68
C LEU A 1027 -5.62 29.35 -12.85
N ASP A 1028 -4.58 30.05 -13.30
CA ASP A 1028 -3.26 29.44 -13.49
C ASP A 1028 -2.54 29.20 -12.16
N VAL A 1029 -2.60 30.15 -11.22
CA VAL A 1029 -1.98 30.00 -9.89
C VAL A 1029 -2.71 28.94 -9.07
N ALA A 1030 -4.04 28.88 -9.17
CA ALA A 1030 -4.87 27.85 -8.55
C ALA A 1030 -4.55 26.48 -9.13
N ALA A 1031 -4.45 26.34 -10.46
CA ALA A 1031 -4.07 25.08 -11.09
C ALA A 1031 -2.67 24.60 -10.66
N ASP A 1032 -1.69 25.49 -10.55
CA ASP A 1032 -0.36 25.13 -10.05
C ASP A 1032 -0.39 24.60 -8.60
N TYR A 1033 -1.25 25.16 -7.76
CA TYR A 1033 -1.47 24.65 -6.41
C TYR A 1033 -2.17 23.28 -6.46
N THR A 1034 -3.33 23.18 -7.12
CA THR A 1034 -4.16 21.97 -7.06
C THR A 1034 -3.51 20.76 -7.71
N LEU A 1035 -2.77 20.93 -8.83
CA LEU A 1035 -2.04 19.82 -9.48
C LEU A 1035 -0.92 19.27 -8.60
N ARG A 1036 -0.29 20.10 -7.76
CA ARG A 1036 0.69 19.66 -6.76
C ARG A 1036 0.07 18.94 -5.56
N HIS A 1037 -1.22 19.13 -5.34
CA HIS A 1037 -1.97 18.51 -4.23
C HIS A 1037 -3.00 17.48 -4.74
N ALA A 1038 -2.83 16.97 -5.97
CA ALA A 1038 -3.73 16.00 -6.60
C ALA A 1038 -4.07 14.82 -5.66
N GLY A 1039 -5.36 14.61 -5.41
CA GLY A 1039 -5.88 13.55 -4.54
C GLY A 1039 -5.66 13.77 -3.04
N GLN A 1040 -5.17 14.93 -2.60
CA GLN A 1040 -4.95 15.21 -1.17
C GLN A 1040 -6.22 15.73 -0.49
N LEU A 1041 -6.48 15.18 0.70
CA LEU A 1041 -7.55 15.58 1.60
C LEU A 1041 -6.96 16.00 2.94
N THR A 1042 -7.39 17.15 3.43
CA THR A 1042 -7.11 17.61 4.80
C THR A 1042 -8.37 17.41 5.66
N PRO A 1043 -8.35 16.56 6.70
CA PRO A 1043 -9.48 16.41 7.61
C PRO A 1043 -9.86 17.75 8.24
N LEU A 1044 -11.16 18.03 8.34
CA LEU A 1044 -11.69 19.23 8.97
C LEU A 1044 -12.63 18.86 10.11
N ARG A 1045 -12.60 19.68 11.16
CA ARG A 1045 -13.59 19.60 12.24
C ARG A 1045 -14.88 20.36 11.89
N THR A 1046 -14.76 21.42 11.10
CA THR A 1046 -15.87 22.22 10.57
C THR A 1046 -15.51 22.66 9.15
N ALA A 1047 -16.31 22.27 8.16
CA ALA A 1047 -16.23 22.83 6.81
C ALA A 1047 -17.02 24.14 6.75
N ALA A 1048 -16.44 25.17 6.15
CA ALA A 1048 -17.12 26.46 6.02
C ALA A 1048 -18.06 26.44 4.82
N PHE A 1049 -19.33 26.82 5.01
CA PHE A 1049 -20.37 26.65 4.00
C PHE A 1049 -20.37 27.73 2.90
N PHE A 1050 -19.22 28.36 2.65
CA PHE A 1050 -19.03 29.18 1.44
C PHE A 1050 -19.07 28.31 0.17
N CYS A 1051 -18.56 27.08 0.28
CA CYS A 1051 -18.73 26.00 -0.66
C CYS A 1051 -18.54 24.64 0.03
N VAL A 1052 -19.56 23.79 0.00
CA VAL A 1052 -19.46 22.39 0.43
C VAL A 1052 -20.28 21.49 -0.50
N MET A 1053 -19.77 20.29 -0.77
CA MET A 1053 -20.52 19.21 -1.38
C MET A 1053 -20.80 18.13 -0.33
N LEU A 1054 -22.03 17.64 -0.32
CA LEU A 1054 -22.48 16.55 0.56
C LEU A 1054 -23.36 15.57 -0.19
N ARG A 1055 -23.41 14.32 0.29
CA ARG A 1055 -24.35 13.31 -0.21
C ARG A 1055 -25.77 13.69 0.18
N ARG A 1056 -26.74 13.41 -0.69
CA ARG A 1056 -28.16 13.51 -0.32
C ARG A 1056 -28.49 12.68 0.92
N ALA A 1057 -27.95 11.47 1.03
CA ALA A 1057 -28.17 10.59 2.17
C ALA A 1057 -27.75 11.23 3.51
N VAL A 1058 -26.65 11.99 3.52
CA VAL A 1058 -26.19 12.74 4.70
C VAL A 1058 -27.21 13.82 5.05
N TYR A 1059 -27.72 14.57 4.07
CA TYR A 1059 -28.76 15.56 4.32
C TYR A 1059 -30.07 14.93 4.82
N GLU A 1060 -30.48 13.79 4.28
CA GLU A 1060 -31.69 13.09 4.69
C GLU A 1060 -31.60 12.51 6.11
N GLU A 1061 -30.39 12.09 6.52
CA GLU A 1061 -30.12 11.61 7.87
C GLU A 1061 -30.04 12.74 8.90
N ILE A 1062 -29.28 13.80 8.58
CA ILE A 1062 -28.99 14.91 9.50
C ILE A 1062 -30.13 15.94 9.58
N GLY A 1063 -30.89 16.08 8.50
CA GLY A 1063 -31.96 17.06 8.36
C GLY A 1063 -31.45 18.48 8.02
N PRO A 1064 -32.34 19.50 8.07
CA PRO A 1064 -32.03 20.85 7.62
C PRO A 1064 -31.00 21.59 8.48
N LEU A 1065 -30.44 22.67 7.95
CA LEU A 1065 -29.67 23.65 8.72
C LEU A 1065 -30.58 24.28 9.79
N ASP A 1066 -30.05 24.55 10.99
CA ASP A 1066 -30.85 25.18 12.03
C ASP A 1066 -31.11 26.66 11.71
N GLU A 1067 -32.39 27.01 11.58
CA GLU A 1067 -32.85 28.36 11.28
C GLU A 1067 -32.73 29.30 12.50
N ALA A 1068 -32.49 28.79 13.71
CA ALA A 1068 -32.28 29.59 14.92
C ALA A 1068 -31.08 30.56 14.82
N PHE A 1069 -30.08 30.23 14.00
CA PHE A 1069 -28.93 31.09 13.73
C PHE A 1069 -29.29 32.33 12.88
N GLY A 1070 -30.46 32.37 12.24
CA GLY A 1070 -30.96 33.55 11.54
C GLY A 1070 -30.04 33.99 10.40
N LEU A 1071 -29.50 35.21 10.49
CA LEU A 1071 -28.75 35.84 9.38
C LEU A 1071 -27.43 35.13 9.03
N GLY A 1072 -26.80 34.39 9.97
CA GLY A 1072 -25.59 33.59 9.77
C GLY A 1072 -24.65 33.58 10.98
N TYR A 1073 -23.51 32.90 10.88
CA TYR A 1073 -22.60 32.46 11.96
C TYR A 1073 -23.10 31.23 12.74
N PHE A 1074 -22.21 30.24 12.88
CA PHE A 1074 -22.34 28.99 13.64
C PHE A 1074 -23.30 27.94 13.07
N GLU A 1075 -23.99 28.21 11.97
CA GLU A 1075 -24.84 27.21 11.30
C GLU A 1075 -24.03 26.07 10.67
N ASP A 1076 -22.86 26.38 10.13
CA ASP A 1076 -21.92 25.42 9.55
C ASP A 1076 -21.22 24.61 10.65
N ASP A 1077 -20.84 25.26 11.75
CA ASP A 1077 -20.36 24.60 12.97
C ASP A 1077 -21.39 23.59 13.53
N ASP A 1078 -22.64 24.01 13.70
CA ASP A 1078 -23.71 23.15 14.20
C ASP A 1078 -23.96 21.96 13.27
N TYR A 1079 -24.04 22.21 11.96
CA TYR A 1079 -24.27 21.15 11.00
C TYR A 1079 -23.12 20.14 10.97
N CYS A 1080 -21.88 20.62 11.01
CA CYS A 1080 -20.69 19.76 11.06
C CYS A 1080 -20.64 18.91 12.33
N ARG A 1081 -21.11 19.42 13.49
CA ARG A 1081 -21.22 18.61 14.72
C ARG A 1081 -22.25 17.50 14.58
N ARG A 1082 -23.42 17.78 14.02
CA ARG A 1082 -24.45 16.76 13.77
C ARG A 1082 -23.96 15.67 12.82
N VAL A 1083 -23.24 16.05 11.77
CA VAL A 1083 -22.60 15.12 10.82
C VAL A 1083 -21.59 14.23 11.51
N GLU A 1084 -20.72 14.80 12.36
CA GLU A 1084 -19.74 14.06 13.17
C GLU A 1084 -20.42 13.11 14.17
N GLU A 1085 -21.48 13.53 14.87
CA GLU A 1085 -22.25 12.67 15.79
C GLU A 1085 -22.90 11.47 15.10
N ALA A 1086 -23.31 11.63 13.84
CA ALA A 1086 -23.83 10.54 13.01
C ALA A 1086 -22.73 9.62 12.45
N GLY A 1087 -21.45 9.88 12.77
CA GLY A 1087 -20.31 9.04 12.37
C GLY A 1087 -19.71 9.37 11.00
N TRP A 1088 -20.16 10.46 10.36
CA TRP A 1088 -19.61 10.92 9.08
C TRP A 1088 -18.37 11.78 9.28
N THR A 1089 -17.42 11.67 8.36
CA THR A 1089 -16.21 12.50 8.35
C THR A 1089 -16.39 13.73 7.46
N ILE A 1090 -15.57 14.75 7.74
CA ILE A 1090 -15.58 16.04 7.05
C ILE A 1090 -14.16 16.37 6.63
N ALA A 1091 -13.97 16.84 5.40
CA ALA A 1091 -12.64 17.14 4.88
C ALA A 1091 -12.61 18.35 3.93
N CYS A 1092 -11.39 18.83 3.68
CA CYS A 1092 -11.06 19.82 2.68
C CYS A 1092 -10.31 19.15 1.53
N ALA A 1093 -10.75 19.35 0.29
CA ALA A 1093 -10.06 18.94 -0.91
C ALA A 1093 -8.98 19.96 -1.28
N ASP A 1094 -7.72 19.55 -1.20
CA ASP A 1094 -6.57 20.42 -1.47
C ASP A 1094 -6.27 20.54 -2.97
N ASP A 1095 -6.83 19.66 -3.78
CA ASP A 1095 -6.82 19.69 -5.24
C ASP A 1095 -8.04 20.41 -5.86
N VAL A 1096 -8.84 21.09 -5.04
CA VAL A 1096 -9.94 21.95 -5.51
C VAL A 1096 -9.81 23.34 -4.91
N PHE A 1097 -9.73 24.35 -5.77
CA PHE A 1097 -9.67 25.75 -5.35
C PHE A 1097 -10.93 26.50 -5.77
N ILE A 1098 -11.49 27.28 -4.86
CA ILE A 1098 -12.56 28.24 -5.18
C ILE A 1098 -12.20 29.61 -4.63
N HIS A 1099 -12.27 30.64 -5.47
CA HIS A 1099 -12.08 32.01 -5.02
C HIS A 1099 -13.30 32.49 -4.24
N HIS A 1100 -13.06 33.15 -3.12
CA HIS A 1100 -14.09 33.75 -2.28
C HIS A 1100 -13.77 35.23 -2.05
N HIS A 1101 -14.70 36.11 -2.46
CA HIS A 1101 -14.55 37.57 -2.37
C HIS A 1101 -14.72 38.12 -0.94
N LEU A 1102 -15.34 37.33 -0.06
CA LEU A 1102 -15.56 37.52 1.38
C LEU A 1102 -16.52 38.66 1.78
N SER A 1103 -17.70 38.27 2.29
CA SER A 1103 -18.63 39.08 3.10
C SER A 1103 -19.14 40.36 2.42
N ALA A 1104 -19.44 40.29 1.11
CA ALA A 1104 -20.04 41.42 0.39
C ALA A 1104 -21.33 41.92 1.07
N SER A 1105 -22.12 41.02 1.66
CA SER A 1105 -23.37 41.36 2.37
C SER A 1105 -23.15 41.68 3.86
N PHE A 1106 -22.30 40.95 4.59
CA PHE A 1106 -22.06 41.18 6.03
C PHE A 1106 -21.25 42.44 6.35
N ASN A 1107 -20.40 42.92 5.43
CA ASN A 1107 -19.66 44.17 5.61
C ASN A 1107 -20.55 45.43 5.52
N THR A 1108 -21.83 45.28 5.15
CA THR A 1108 -22.82 46.37 5.17
C THR A 1108 -23.45 46.60 6.54
N LEU A 1109 -23.37 45.62 7.45
CA LEU A 1109 -23.87 45.73 8.83
C LEU A 1109 -22.90 46.53 9.71
N ARG A 1110 -23.44 47.34 10.62
CA ARG A 1110 -22.63 48.04 11.62
C ARG A 1110 -21.90 47.03 12.50
N HIS A 1111 -20.66 47.34 12.87
CA HIS A 1111 -19.79 46.45 13.66
C HIS A 1111 -20.48 45.92 14.94
N GLU A 1112 -21.22 46.79 15.64
CA GLU A 1112 -21.96 46.44 16.86
C GLU A 1112 -23.06 45.40 16.61
N THR A 1113 -23.81 45.54 15.51
CA THR A 1113 -24.86 44.59 15.12
C THR A 1113 -24.26 43.23 14.72
N ARG A 1114 -23.12 43.24 14.05
CA ARG A 1114 -22.39 42.01 13.67
C ARG A 1114 -21.85 41.28 14.90
N GLN A 1115 -21.26 42.01 15.85
CA GLN A 1115 -20.76 41.42 17.11
C GLN A 1115 -21.92 40.85 17.94
N ALA A 1116 -23.03 41.59 18.08
CA ALA A 1116 -24.20 41.12 18.81
C ALA A 1116 -24.83 39.86 18.18
N LEU A 1117 -24.87 39.77 16.84
CA LEU A 1117 -25.32 38.56 16.15
C LEU A 1117 -24.36 37.38 16.42
N PHE A 1118 -23.05 37.62 16.32
CA PHE A 1118 -22.03 36.61 16.62
C PHE A 1118 -22.16 36.09 18.06
N ASP A 1119 -22.24 36.97 19.06
CA ASP A 1119 -22.34 36.59 20.48
C ASP A 1119 -23.65 35.83 20.76
N ARG A 1120 -24.76 36.26 20.15
CA ARG A 1120 -26.06 35.57 20.26
C ARG A 1120 -25.99 34.15 19.70
N ASN A 1121 -25.46 34.01 18.48
CA ASN A 1121 -25.42 32.72 17.79
C ASN A 1121 -24.37 31.79 18.40
N LYS A 1122 -23.26 32.34 18.91
CA LYS A 1122 -22.30 31.62 19.73
C LYS A 1122 -22.98 31.01 20.95
N ALA A 1123 -23.80 31.77 21.68
CA ALA A 1123 -24.53 31.25 22.83
C ALA A 1123 -25.53 30.14 22.45
N ILE A 1124 -26.18 30.22 21.28
CA ILE A 1124 -27.06 29.16 20.76
C ILE A 1124 -26.24 27.89 20.47
N TYR A 1125 -25.08 28.03 19.83
CA TYR A 1125 -24.17 26.92 19.58
C TYR A 1125 -23.67 26.29 20.88
N GLU A 1126 -23.17 27.11 21.81
CA GLU A 1126 -22.60 26.63 23.07
C GLU A 1126 -23.64 25.97 23.99
N ALA A 1127 -24.90 26.41 23.91
CA ALA A 1127 -26.00 25.75 24.61
C ALA A 1127 -26.28 24.32 24.12
N LYS A 1128 -25.93 24.01 22.86
CA LYS A 1128 -26.08 22.67 22.28
C LYS A 1128 -24.83 21.81 22.43
N TRP A 1129 -23.66 22.41 22.21
CA TRP A 1129 -22.41 21.67 21.94
C TRP A 1129 -21.30 21.90 22.98
N GLY A 1130 -21.53 22.78 23.97
CA GLY A 1130 -20.49 23.24 24.89
C GLY A 1130 -19.61 24.33 24.29
N ASP A 1131 -18.56 24.72 25.02
CA ASP A 1131 -17.72 25.88 24.66
C ASP A 1131 -17.21 25.84 23.22
N TRP A 1132 -17.37 26.94 22.49
CA TRP A 1132 -16.91 27.04 21.11
C TRP A 1132 -15.41 27.30 21.06
N GLU A 1133 -14.72 26.46 20.29
CA GLU A 1133 -13.31 26.62 20.00
C GLU A 1133 -13.11 27.41 18.70
N PRO A 1134 -12.37 28.53 18.74
CA PRO A 1134 -12.06 29.28 17.53
C PRO A 1134 -11.31 28.43 16.50
N HIS A 1135 -11.74 28.50 15.23
CA HIS A 1135 -11.05 27.86 14.12
C HIS A 1135 -9.60 28.31 13.99
N ARG A 1136 -8.76 27.42 13.44
CA ARG A 1136 -7.34 27.69 13.23
C ARG A 1136 -7.07 27.87 11.74
N TYR A 1137 -6.05 28.65 11.42
CA TYR A 1137 -5.49 28.66 10.08
C TYR A 1137 -4.48 27.52 9.95
N ARG A 1138 -4.32 26.97 8.74
CA ARG A 1138 -3.22 26.05 8.45
C ARG A 1138 -1.88 26.76 8.72
N TYR A 1139 -0.95 26.03 9.32
CA TYR A 1139 0.45 26.47 9.39
C TYR A 1139 1.01 26.40 7.97
N GLY A 1140 1.42 27.56 7.44
CA GLY A 1140 1.94 27.70 6.07
C GLY A 1140 3.44 27.75 5.98
#